data_AF-A0A4Y9YCK2-F1
#
_entry.id   AF-A0A4Y9YCK2-F1
#
_cell.length_a   1.000
_cell.length_b   1.000
_cell.length_c   1.000
_cell.angle_alpha   90.00
_cell.angle_beta   90.00
_cell.angle_gamma   90.00
#
_symmetry.space_group_name_H-M   'P 1'
#
loop_
_entity.id
_entity.type
_entity.pdbx_description
1 polymer ?
#
loop_
_entity_poly.entity_id
_entity_poly.type
_entity_poly.pdbx_seq_one_letter_code
_entity_poly.pdbx_strand_id
1 'polypeptide(L)'
;DWHLNWRRIAMAIEVKPTKREDPIGLRGVKYGKEATGVLTQIAKSARNLMLTHGMLYVYIVGIYCDTARIYRFDHAACVVSRAFNYKTDPSPLHELLWRFCHHREHDRGRANAPLVHMVLGADPSLQPATEEEVQLANERCVEAGKNRLTEEEKSACRWMTVVRYNKDGSEAGTTRYLLYRLRFMNPRLFSRSTAVWDAFEEGTWEPLVIKEAWRQLARDREDALYDRLRHAFDPQNRPWWANVADYVFLHRNDEDKPTLPDGGFKLDDQGCPIHSEDFDELEAEAELDAAASELYGLPSVTFSDDLGARAAAKLLSKQSDSPPEASNEAIDALASGVDHPPAYDVYHRTICGWLRNANKAKYNERSHTRVVMKTTGRPLSEFRSTRELVMALRDVVIARYQSLHRDISEGNVMILDGWIPVFVGFLLDLDYAFDWKTALMYAGYDRIDEVTWKRFVEEYDKNLPHIKRPAPPEKEIPVLIDKKRDGKLKNKAEREKWTIKMKMKERTGTLLYMAIEILCSYVAHDVRHDLESVFWLLLCMVVRHTIHTSYPAYELYLDIFDAHTERASAKSKRSFLAGPMDWEVEGNKPLTTLIRKYKVLCLRNTPREESSNITPLTYESVLDLFDEALADMSWPKNDRALPFKIPRDSNDSSAGSQTSRGKKRTRDEEARTDDVEGDPWRLPQHASKKAMVRSPLGIDTGSSESEGSVSS
;
A
#
# COMPACT_ATOMS: atom_id res chain seq x y z
N ASP A 1 15.27 -27.21 19.58
CA ASP A 1 15.36 -26.21 18.48
C ASP A 1 14.40 -25.02 18.59
N TRP A 2 14.20 -24.46 19.79
CA TRP A 2 13.38 -23.24 19.94
C TRP A 2 14.07 -21.99 19.35
N HIS A 3 15.40 -21.99 19.24
CA HIS A 3 16.22 -20.90 18.73
C HIS A 3 16.13 -20.72 17.19
N LEU A 4 15.47 -21.65 16.48
CA LEU A 4 15.32 -21.60 15.03
C LEU A 4 14.01 -20.90 14.59
N ASN A 5 13.06 -20.63 15.49
CA ASN A 5 11.76 -20.06 15.10
C ASN A 5 11.45 -18.74 15.83
N TRP A 6 11.40 -17.64 15.09
CA TRP A 6 11.05 -16.31 15.59
C TRP A 6 9.74 -16.29 16.38
N ARG A 7 8.76 -17.15 16.06
CA ARG A 7 7.46 -17.21 16.74
C ARG A 7 7.52 -17.57 18.21
N ARG A 8 8.65 -18.09 18.68
CA ARG A 8 8.88 -18.42 20.10
C ARG A 8 9.73 -17.36 20.82
N ILE A 9 10.14 -16.30 20.13
CA ILE A 9 11.04 -15.27 20.65
C ILE A 9 10.22 -14.01 20.96
N ALA A 10 10.04 -13.69 22.24
CA ALA A 10 9.32 -12.47 22.64
C ALA A 10 10.21 -11.21 22.58
N MET A 11 11.52 -11.36 22.82
CA MET A 11 12.48 -10.25 22.88
C MET A 11 13.82 -10.68 22.31
N ALA A 12 14.55 -9.74 21.71
CA ALA A 12 15.94 -9.94 21.30
C ALA A 12 16.90 -9.05 22.11
N ILE A 13 18.05 -9.62 22.45
CA ILE A 13 19.17 -8.94 23.10
C ILE A 13 20.40 -9.11 22.22
N GLU A 14 20.94 -8.00 21.74
CA GLU A 14 22.12 -7.97 20.87
C GLU A 14 23.36 -7.72 21.72
N VAL A 15 24.28 -8.68 21.77
CA VAL A 15 25.48 -8.61 22.61
C VAL A 15 26.71 -8.38 21.75
N LYS A 16 27.51 -7.38 22.12
CA LYS A 16 28.80 -7.05 21.51
C LYS A 16 29.92 -7.08 22.54
N PRO A 17 31.08 -7.68 22.21
CA PRO A 17 32.17 -7.90 23.15
C PRO A 17 32.83 -6.60 23.62
N THR A 18 32.82 -5.54 22.81
CA THR A 18 33.53 -4.29 23.14
C THR A 18 32.61 -3.07 23.21
N LYS A 19 33.06 -2.04 23.94
CA LYS A 19 32.37 -0.72 23.99
C LYS A 19 32.44 0.03 22.65
N ARG A 20 33.42 -0.28 21.80
CA ARG A 20 33.64 0.44 20.53
C ARG A 20 32.52 0.15 19.52
N GLU A 21 31.99 -1.06 19.58
CA GLU A 21 30.88 -1.57 18.77
C GLU A 21 29.51 -0.96 19.13
N ASP A 22 29.41 -0.14 20.19
CA ASP A 22 28.20 0.67 20.43
C ASP A 22 27.98 1.60 19.22
N PRO A 23 26.90 1.44 18.44
CA PRO A 23 26.71 2.24 17.24
C PRO A 23 26.27 3.69 17.55
N ILE A 24 25.99 4.01 18.81
CA ILE A 24 25.52 5.33 19.23
C ILE A 24 26.64 6.07 19.96
N GLY A 25 27.07 7.19 19.38
CA GLY A 25 28.03 8.12 19.99
C GLY A 25 27.38 9.26 20.76
N LEU A 26 28.21 10.18 21.26
CA LEU A 26 27.76 11.36 22.02
C LEU A 26 26.83 12.31 21.22
N ARG A 27 27.02 12.38 19.90
CA ARG A 27 26.26 13.28 19.00
C ARG A 27 25.22 12.54 18.14
N GLY A 28 24.91 11.27 18.46
CA GLY A 28 23.98 10.44 17.70
C GLY A 28 24.64 9.21 17.07
N VAL A 29 24.07 8.71 15.98
CA VAL A 29 24.56 7.51 15.28
C VAL A 29 26.00 7.73 14.78
N LYS A 30 26.90 6.78 15.07
CA LYS A 30 28.26 6.77 14.53
C LYS A 30 28.21 6.45 13.04
N TYR A 31 29.05 7.13 12.26
CA TYR A 31 29.22 6.86 10.84
C TYR A 31 30.38 5.87 10.64
N GLY A 32 30.13 4.76 9.95
CA GLY A 32 31.13 3.75 9.63
C GLY A 32 30.51 2.37 9.40
N LYS A 33 31.15 1.52 8.58
CA LYS A 33 30.65 0.18 8.19
C LYS A 33 30.23 -0.66 9.41
N GLU A 34 31.05 -0.67 10.46
CA GLU A 34 30.82 -1.44 11.69
C GLU A 34 29.55 -0.98 12.44
N ALA A 35 29.43 0.32 12.73
CA ALA A 35 28.25 0.88 13.40
C ALA A 35 26.96 0.69 12.59
N THR A 36 27.03 0.87 11.27
CA THR A 36 25.92 0.58 10.36
C THR A 36 25.53 -0.90 10.39
N GLY A 37 26.51 -1.82 10.44
CA GLY A 37 26.29 -3.24 10.57
C GLY A 37 25.54 -3.63 11.85
N VAL A 38 25.96 -3.08 12.99
CA VAL A 38 25.30 -3.32 14.29
C VAL A 38 23.86 -2.78 14.29
N LEU A 39 23.62 -1.56 13.80
CA LEU A 39 22.26 -1.02 13.71
C LEU A 39 21.39 -1.83 12.75
N THR A 40 21.96 -2.31 11.65
CA THR A 40 21.25 -3.16 10.70
C THR A 40 20.81 -4.47 11.36
N GLN A 41 21.66 -5.08 12.18
CA GLN A 41 21.31 -6.29 12.94
C GLN A 41 20.17 -6.01 13.93
N ILE A 42 20.29 -4.96 14.74
CA ILE A 42 19.23 -4.55 15.69
C ILE A 42 17.90 -4.31 14.96
N ALA A 43 17.93 -3.58 13.84
CA ALA A 43 16.73 -3.29 13.05
C ALA A 43 16.12 -4.55 12.41
N LYS A 44 16.94 -5.52 11.97
CA LYS A 44 16.48 -6.82 11.47
C LYS A 44 15.76 -7.60 12.57
N SER A 45 16.31 -7.64 13.78
CA SER A 45 15.68 -8.29 14.94
C SER A 45 14.35 -7.64 15.29
N ALA A 46 14.30 -6.31 15.36
CA ALA A 46 13.07 -5.57 15.60
C ALA A 46 11.99 -5.85 14.54
N ARG A 47 12.37 -5.79 13.25
CA ARG A 47 11.49 -6.11 12.13
C ARG A 47 10.91 -7.51 12.25
N ASN A 48 11.75 -8.51 12.52
CA ASN A 48 11.30 -9.91 12.59
C ASN A 48 10.31 -10.11 13.74
N LEU A 49 10.53 -9.49 14.90
CA LEU A 49 9.58 -9.53 16.03
C LEU A 49 8.24 -8.89 15.64
N MET A 50 8.26 -7.69 15.05
CA MET A 50 7.05 -6.98 14.66
C MET A 50 6.22 -7.77 13.64
N LEU A 51 6.85 -8.30 12.58
CA LEU A 51 6.14 -9.02 11.52
C LEU A 51 5.62 -10.39 11.99
N THR A 52 6.40 -11.11 12.79
CA THR A 52 6.05 -12.48 13.19
C THR A 52 4.90 -12.49 14.19
N HIS A 53 4.95 -11.58 15.17
CA HIS A 53 4.01 -11.55 16.29
C HIS A 53 2.89 -10.51 16.12
N GLY A 54 2.97 -9.63 15.11
CA GLY A 54 2.04 -8.51 14.97
C GLY A 54 2.21 -7.47 16.07
N MET A 55 3.43 -7.30 16.59
CA MET A 55 3.70 -6.34 17.67
C MET A 55 3.51 -4.91 17.16
N LEU A 56 2.81 -4.09 17.95
CA LEU A 56 2.56 -2.68 17.66
C LEU A 56 3.84 -1.84 17.77
N TYR A 57 4.74 -2.25 18.66
CA TYR A 57 6.10 -1.73 18.84
C TYR A 57 6.94 -2.78 19.57
N VAL A 58 8.27 -2.68 19.50
CA VAL A 58 9.19 -3.64 20.12
C VAL A 58 10.34 -2.96 20.83
N TYR A 59 10.87 -3.64 21.85
CA TYR A 59 12.11 -3.27 22.52
C TYR A 59 13.22 -4.26 22.18
N ILE A 60 14.41 -3.73 21.85
CA ILE A 60 15.65 -4.49 21.70
C ILE A 60 16.66 -3.96 22.71
N VAL A 61 17.37 -4.85 23.39
CA VAL A 61 18.46 -4.46 24.31
C VAL A 61 19.79 -4.66 23.60
N GLY A 62 20.63 -3.63 23.55
CA GLY A 62 22.01 -3.74 23.09
C GLY A 62 22.97 -3.76 24.28
N ILE A 63 23.82 -4.78 24.39
CA ILE A 63 24.85 -4.90 25.43
C ILE A 63 26.21 -4.69 24.78
N TYR A 64 27.00 -3.75 25.30
CA TYR A 64 28.32 -3.38 24.81
C TYR A 64 29.30 -3.42 26.00
N CYS A 65 29.90 -4.59 26.23
CA CYS A 65 30.75 -4.87 27.39
C CYS A 65 30.03 -4.72 28.75
N ASP A 66 30.25 -3.64 29.50
CA ASP A 66 29.61 -3.34 30.80
C ASP A 66 28.48 -2.30 30.69
N THR A 67 28.20 -1.83 29.47
CA THR A 67 27.14 -0.86 29.18
C THR A 67 26.00 -1.50 28.40
N ALA A 68 24.79 -0.97 28.58
CA ALA A 68 23.61 -1.37 27.84
C ALA A 68 22.84 -0.16 27.30
N ARG A 69 22.04 -0.41 26.26
CA ARG A 69 21.06 0.52 25.67
C ARG A 69 19.75 -0.20 25.43
N ILE A 70 18.66 0.55 25.58
CA ILE A 70 17.31 0.11 25.23
C ILE A 70 16.92 0.82 23.95
N TYR A 71 16.62 0.05 22.91
CA TYR A 71 16.10 0.53 21.64
C TYR A 71 14.61 0.24 21.59
N ARG A 72 13.81 1.27 21.32
CA ARG A 72 12.39 1.12 21.04
C ARG A 72 12.15 1.37 19.56
N PHE A 73 11.53 0.42 18.89
CA PHE A 73 11.08 0.54 17.51
C PHE A 73 9.57 0.61 17.45
N ASP A 74 9.05 1.55 16.67
CA ASP A 74 7.70 1.54 16.16
C ASP A 74 7.72 1.73 14.63
N HIS A 75 6.56 1.82 14.00
CA HIS A 75 6.45 1.97 12.54
C HIS A 75 6.85 3.38 12.02
N ALA A 76 7.17 4.33 12.90
CA ALA A 76 7.60 5.68 12.53
C ALA A 76 9.11 5.87 12.65
N ALA A 77 9.72 5.41 13.75
CA ALA A 77 11.14 5.59 14.01
C ALA A 77 11.70 4.59 15.05
N CYS A 78 12.98 4.75 15.36
CA CYS A 78 13.61 4.14 16.52
C CYS A 78 14.11 5.23 17.47
N VAL A 79 13.83 5.08 18.76
CA VAL A 79 14.46 5.86 19.83
C VAL A 79 15.34 4.97 20.68
N VAL A 80 16.45 5.53 21.16
CA VAL A 80 17.45 4.80 21.94
C VAL A 80 17.72 5.52 23.25
N SER A 81 17.83 4.76 24.33
CA SER A 81 18.22 5.29 25.63
C SER A 81 19.65 5.85 25.62
N ARG A 82 19.97 6.69 26.61
CA ARG A 82 21.37 6.91 26.98
C ARG A 82 22.00 5.55 27.36
N ALA A 83 23.32 5.42 27.15
CA ALA A 83 24.05 4.26 27.65
C ALA A 83 24.03 4.28 29.18
N PHE A 84 23.78 3.13 29.79
CA PHE A 84 23.84 2.94 31.24
C PHE A 84 24.71 1.72 31.55
N ASN A 85 25.40 1.74 32.68
CA ASN A 85 26.20 0.59 33.11
C ASN A 85 25.28 -0.39 33.86
N TYR A 86 24.91 -1.49 33.20
CA TYR A 86 23.96 -2.45 33.75
C TYR A 86 24.52 -3.28 34.91
N LYS A 87 25.84 -3.23 35.17
CA LYS A 87 26.47 -3.90 36.32
C LYS A 87 26.41 -3.06 37.59
N THR A 88 26.53 -1.73 37.45
CA THR A 88 26.49 -0.80 38.60
C THR A 88 25.11 -0.17 38.81
N ASP A 89 24.34 0.03 37.74
CA ASP A 89 22.98 0.54 37.75
C ASP A 89 22.08 -0.33 36.84
N PRO A 90 21.64 -1.51 37.32
CA PRO A 90 20.78 -2.40 36.55
C PRO A 90 19.33 -1.92 36.45
N SER A 91 18.96 -0.85 37.16
CA SER A 91 17.57 -0.40 37.35
C SER A 91 16.81 -0.23 36.03
N PRO A 92 17.37 0.42 34.97
CA PRO A 92 16.67 0.59 33.70
C PRO A 92 16.37 -0.74 32.99
N LEU A 93 17.30 -1.70 33.05
CA LEU A 93 17.11 -3.02 32.44
C LEU A 93 16.10 -3.86 33.24
N HIS A 94 16.21 -3.83 34.56
CA HIS A 94 15.26 -4.50 35.45
C HIS A 94 13.83 -3.98 35.24
N GLU A 95 13.65 -2.66 35.19
CA GLU A 95 12.34 -2.03 34.99
C GLU A 95 11.74 -2.39 33.63
N LEU A 96 12.54 -2.39 32.56
CA LEU A 96 12.10 -2.85 31.25
C LEU A 96 11.61 -4.30 31.29
N LEU A 97 12.42 -5.22 31.82
CA LEU A 97 12.09 -6.64 31.85
C LEU A 97 10.86 -6.92 32.73
N TRP A 98 10.74 -6.23 33.87
CA TRP A 98 9.57 -6.32 34.72
C TRP A 98 8.30 -5.89 33.98
N ARG A 99 8.31 -4.68 33.38
CA ARG A 99 7.17 -4.16 32.62
C ARG A 99 6.86 -4.99 31.38
N PHE A 100 7.87 -5.56 30.75
CA PHE A 100 7.72 -6.40 29.58
C PHE A 100 6.90 -7.67 29.87
N CYS A 101 7.13 -8.30 31.02
CA CYS A 101 6.45 -9.54 31.43
C CYS A 101 5.18 -9.33 32.27
N HIS A 102 5.00 -8.16 32.87
CA HIS A 102 3.88 -7.88 33.79
C HIS A 102 2.88 -6.86 33.23
N HIS A 103 2.94 -6.57 31.93
CA HIS A 103 1.95 -5.72 31.29
C HIS A 103 0.56 -6.40 31.30
N ARG A 104 -0.48 -5.59 31.48
CA ARG A 104 -1.87 -6.01 31.51
C ARG A 104 -2.70 -5.09 30.64
N GLU A 105 -3.62 -5.66 29.90
CA GLU A 105 -4.55 -4.93 29.04
C GLU A 105 -5.91 -5.63 29.06
N HIS A 106 -6.96 -4.92 28.67
CA HIS A 106 -8.28 -5.51 28.58
C HIS A 106 -8.33 -6.62 27.52
N ASP A 107 -8.92 -7.76 27.86
CA ASP A 107 -9.01 -8.92 26.96
C ASP A 107 -9.62 -8.52 25.62
N ARG A 108 -8.97 -8.96 24.53
CA ARG A 108 -9.37 -8.66 23.15
C ARG A 108 -9.41 -7.16 22.80
N GLY A 109 -8.79 -6.31 23.62
CA GLY A 109 -8.84 -4.84 23.47
C GLY A 109 -10.23 -4.24 23.76
N ARG A 110 -11.11 -4.98 24.43
CA ARG A 110 -12.48 -4.55 24.74
C ARG A 110 -12.52 -3.78 26.05
N ALA A 111 -13.01 -2.55 26.03
CA ALA A 111 -12.89 -1.63 27.17
C ALA A 111 -13.53 -2.17 28.47
N ASN A 112 -14.56 -3.01 28.33
CA ASN A 112 -15.31 -3.59 29.46
C ASN A 112 -14.91 -5.04 29.80
N ALA A 113 -13.88 -5.58 29.16
CA ALA A 113 -13.41 -6.94 29.42
C ALA A 113 -12.41 -7.01 30.59
N PRO A 114 -12.20 -8.17 31.23
CA PRO A 114 -11.22 -8.31 32.30
C PRO A 114 -9.78 -8.06 31.82
N LEU A 115 -8.91 -7.59 32.71
CA LEU A 115 -7.49 -7.38 32.42
C LEU A 115 -6.72 -8.71 32.38
N VAL A 116 -6.09 -9.00 31.24
CA VAL A 116 -5.25 -10.17 31.01
C VAL A 116 -3.77 -9.80 30.97
N HIS A 117 -2.91 -10.73 31.34
CA HIS A 117 -1.46 -10.57 31.21
C HIS A 117 -1.04 -10.77 29.76
N MET A 118 -0.18 -9.88 29.27
CA MET A 118 0.38 -10.02 27.93
C MET A 118 1.76 -9.37 27.84
N VAL A 119 2.51 -9.73 26.80
CA VAL A 119 3.82 -9.15 26.53
C VAL A 119 3.66 -7.69 26.11
N LEU A 120 4.49 -6.80 26.66
CA LEU A 120 4.48 -5.38 26.31
C LEU A 120 4.73 -5.16 24.80
N GLY A 121 3.79 -4.49 24.14
CA GLY A 121 3.82 -4.22 22.70
C GLY A 121 3.01 -5.20 21.85
N ALA A 122 2.49 -6.28 22.44
CA ALA A 122 1.56 -7.17 21.76
C ALA A 122 0.21 -6.47 21.51
N ASP A 123 -0.44 -6.81 20.40
CA ASP A 123 -1.76 -6.28 20.06
C ASP A 123 -2.84 -7.04 20.87
N PRO A 124 -3.58 -6.36 21.76
CA PRO A 124 -4.57 -7.01 22.61
C PRO A 124 -5.77 -7.56 21.84
N SER A 125 -6.02 -7.08 20.62
CA SER A 125 -7.10 -7.56 19.77
C SER A 125 -6.76 -8.86 19.02
N LEU A 126 -5.49 -9.29 19.04
CA LEU A 126 -5.03 -10.52 18.41
C LEU A 126 -4.95 -11.66 19.42
N GLN A 127 -5.42 -12.84 19.02
CA GLN A 127 -5.30 -14.08 19.81
C GLN A 127 -4.79 -15.22 18.92
N PRO A 128 -3.93 -16.11 19.42
CA PRO A 128 -3.54 -17.30 18.68
C PRO A 128 -4.79 -18.17 18.42
N ALA A 129 -4.85 -18.80 17.25
CA ALA A 129 -5.86 -19.81 16.95
C ALA A 129 -5.47 -21.16 17.55
N THR A 130 -6.45 -21.97 17.99
CA THR A 130 -6.20 -23.34 18.44
C THR A 130 -5.99 -24.28 17.26
N GLU A 131 -5.42 -25.47 17.49
CA GLU A 131 -5.20 -26.45 16.41
C GLU A 131 -6.53 -26.88 15.75
N GLU A 132 -7.61 -26.99 16.53
CA GLU A 132 -8.95 -27.31 16.02
C GLU A 132 -9.50 -26.19 15.12
N GLU A 133 -9.32 -24.93 15.51
CA GLU A 133 -9.76 -23.77 14.72
C GLU A 133 -8.97 -23.65 13.41
N VAL A 134 -7.66 -23.95 13.45
CA VAL A 134 -6.81 -23.99 12.25
C VAL A 134 -7.23 -25.11 11.31
N GLN A 135 -7.56 -26.28 11.86
CA GLN A 135 -8.05 -27.40 11.06
C GLN A 135 -9.40 -27.08 10.42
N LEU A 136 -10.31 -26.44 11.16
CA LEU A 136 -11.59 -25.97 10.63
C LEU A 136 -11.40 -24.93 9.51
N ALA A 137 -10.51 -23.95 9.69
CA ALA A 137 -10.18 -22.99 8.63
C ALA A 137 -9.65 -23.66 7.36
N ASN A 138 -8.84 -24.72 7.51
CA ASN A 138 -8.33 -25.51 6.40
C ASN A 138 -9.44 -26.27 5.67
N GLU A 139 -10.42 -26.81 6.39
CA GLU A 139 -11.60 -27.46 5.81
C GLU A 139 -12.47 -26.46 5.06
N ARG A 140 -12.77 -25.29 5.66
CA ARG A 140 -13.52 -24.21 5.01
C ARG A 140 -12.84 -23.68 3.75
N CYS A 141 -11.49 -23.61 3.73
CA CYS A 141 -10.76 -23.27 2.51
C CYS A 141 -11.07 -24.26 1.38
N VAL A 142 -11.08 -25.57 1.67
CA VAL A 142 -11.36 -26.60 0.67
C VAL A 142 -12.81 -26.53 0.19
N GLU A 143 -13.76 -26.35 1.10
CA GLU A 143 -15.19 -26.17 0.77
C GLU A 143 -15.41 -24.95 -0.14
N ALA A 144 -14.69 -23.86 0.11
CA ALA A 144 -14.70 -22.66 -0.72
C ALA A 144 -13.92 -22.80 -2.05
N GLY A 145 -13.43 -24.00 -2.39
CA GLY A 145 -12.64 -24.25 -3.60
C GLY A 145 -11.24 -23.63 -3.59
N LYS A 146 -10.74 -23.20 -2.43
CA LYS A 146 -9.38 -22.67 -2.24
C LYS A 146 -8.40 -23.79 -1.90
N ASN A 147 -7.11 -23.51 -2.08
CA ASN A 147 -6.05 -24.42 -1.66
C ASN A 147 -6.06 -24.61 -0.13
N ARG A 148 -5.67 -25.82 0.31
CA ARG A 148 -5.38 -26.14 1.71
C ARG A 148 -4.30 -25.20 2.26
N LEU A 149 -4.36 -24.94 3.57
CA LEU A 149 -3.36 -24.17 4.27
C LEU A 149 -2.03 -24.93 4.32
N THR A 150 -0.95 -24.23 3.98
CA THR A 150 0.44 -24.65 4.23
C THR A 150 0.75 -24.67 5.73
N GLU A 151 1.81 -25.35 6.14
CA GLU A 151 2.22 -25.37 7.56
C GLU A 151 2.58 -23.96 8.07
N GLU A 152 3.15 -23.12 7.22
CA GLU A 152 3.47 -21.73 7.52
C GLU A 152 2.21 -20.88 7.75
N GLU A 153 1.18 -21.08 6.91
CA GLU A 153 -0.13 -20.42 7.03
C GLU A 153 -0.90 -20.90 8.26
N LYS A 154 -0.98 -22.22 8.48
CA LYS A 154 -1.61 -22.83 9.66
C LYS A 154 -1.06 -22.26 10.95
N SER A 155 0.26 -22.25 11.05
CA SER A 155 0.93 -21.73 12.24
C SER A 155 0.74 -20.21 12.39
N ALA A 156 0.46 -19.50 11.29
CA ALA A 156 0.23 -18.06 11.24
C ALA A 156 -1.25 -17.70 11.45
N CYS A 157 -2.14 -18.68 11.64
CA CYS A 157 -3.53 -18.42 11.93
C CYS A 157 -3.68 -17.71 13.29
N ARG A 158 -4.56 -16.70 13.31
CA ARG A 158 -4.84 -15.94 14.52
C ARG A 158 -6.22 -15.29 14.43
N TRP A 159 -6.87 -15.18 15.56
CA TRP A 159 -8.09 -14.39 15.67
C TRP A 159 -7.76 -12.92 15.81
N MET A 160 -8.56 -12.11 15.12
CA MET A 160 -8.61 -10.68 15.28
C MET A 160 -9.98 -10.28 15.80
N THR A 161 -10.01 -9.49 16.86
CA THR A 161 -11.25 -8.92 17.39
C THR A 161 -11.43 -7.50 16.89
N VAL A 162 -12.59 -7.22 16.30
CA VAL A 162 -13.00 -5.90 15.85
C VAL A 162 -14.18 -5.45 16.68
N VAL A 163 -14.02 -4.34 17.38
CA VAL A 163 -15.05 -3.75 18.24
C VAL A 163 -15.67 -2.56 17.53
N ARG A 164 -16.99 -2.60 17.35
CA ARG A 164 -17.79 -1.47 16.87
C ARG A 164 -18.17 -0.62 18.07
N TYR A 165 -18.06 0.69 17.92
CA TYR A 165 -18.44 1.66 18.94
C TYR A 165 -19.54 2.58 18.42
N ASN A 166 -20.44 2.97 19.30
CA ASN A 166 -21.42 4.03 19.05
C ASN A 166 -20.73 5.39 19.07
N LYS A 167 -21.44 6.44 18.59
CA LYS A 167 -20.93 7.82 18.60
C LYS A 167 -20.56 8.33 20.01
N ASP A 168 -21.22 7.81 21.03
CA ASP A 168 -20.95 8.12 22.44
C ASP A 168 -19.76 7.34 23.04
N GLY A 169 -19.10 6.50 22.24
CA GLY A 169 -17.97 5.67 22.66
C GLY A 169 -18.33 4.36 23.36
N SER A 170 -19.62 4.04 23.52
CA SER A 170 -20.07 2.75 24.04
C SER A 170 -19.85 1.62 23.03
N GLU A 171 -19.61 0.38 23.52
CA GLU A 171 -19.47 -0.79 22.63
C GLU A 171 -20.82 -1.09 21.94
N ALA A 172 -20.88 -0.90 20.63
CA ALA A 172 -22.05 -1.18 19.80
C ALA A 172 -22.11 -2.66 19.37
N GLY A 173 -20.96 -3.32 19.30
CA GLY A 173 -20.87 -4.72 18.91
C GLY A 173 -19.43 -5.20 18.82
N THR A 174 -19.24 -6.51 18.70
CA THR A 174 -17.93 -7.12 18.52
C THR A 174 -18.05 -8.25 17.53
N THR A 175 -17.13 -8.30 16.57
CA THR A 175 -17.01 -9.40 15.60
C THR A 175 -15.57 -9.91 15.65
N ARG A 176 -15.40 -11.24 15.63
CA ARG A 176 -14.07 -11.85 15.48
C ARG A 176 -13.87 -12.35 14.05
N TYR A 177 -12.64 -12.29 13.60
CA TYR A 177 -12.22 -12.76 12.28
C TYR A 177 -11.01 -13.68 12.42
N LEU A 178 -11.09 -14.88 11.84
CA LEU A 178 -9.97 -15.80 11.81
C LEU A 178 -9.11 -15.49 10.59
N LEU A 179 -7.96 -14.86 10.81
CA LEU A 179 -6.97 -14.64 9.76
C LEU A 179 -6.28 -15.96 9.46
N TYR A 180 -6.30 -16.40 8.20
CA TYR A 180 -5.75 -17.72 7.84
C TYR A 180 -4.70 -17.70 6.73
N ARG A 181 -4.65 -16.65 5.91
CA ARG A 181 -3.69 -16.55 4.81
C ARG A 181 -3.25 -15.12 4.59
N LEU A 182 -1.95 -14.87 4.68
CA LEU A 182 -1.35 -13.58 4.37
C LEU A 182 -1.19 -13.44 2.86
N ARG A 183 -1.92 -12.51 2.25
CA ARG A 183 -1.90 -12.25 0.80
C ARG A 183 -0.79 -11.29 0.41
N PHE A 184 -0.59 -10.26 1.21
CA PHE A 184 0.42 -9.24 0.96
C PHE A 184 0.93 -8.68 2.28
N MET A 185 2.22 -8.33 2.32
CA MET A 185 2.83 -7.64 3.45
C MET A 185 3.97 -6.75 2.98
N ASN A 186 4.04 -5.52 3.48
CA ASN A 186 5.21 -4.67 3.34
C ASN A 186 6.16 -4.88 4.53
N PRO A 187 7.32 -5.55 4.33
CA PRO A 187 8.23 -5.87 5.43
C PRO A 187 9.11 -4.69 5.88
N ARG A 188 9.01 -3.51 5.25
CA ARG A 188 9.83 -2.36 5.62
C ARG A 188 9.43 -1.83 7.00
N LEU A 189 10.42 -1.67 7.88
CA LEU A 189 10.23 -1.31 9.28
C LEU A 189 9.57 0.07 9.46
N PHE A 190 10.09 1.09 8.77
CA PHE A 190 9.57 2.46 8.80
C PHE A 190 8.73 2.72 7.56
N SER A 191 7.54 2.14 7.51
CA SER A 191 6.65 2.24 6.36
C SER A 191 5.19 2.24 6.79
N ARG A 192 4.26 2.14 5.83
CA ARG A 192 2.86 1.85 6.14
C ARG A 192 2.67 0.44 6.69
N SER A 193 3.66 -0.44 6.53
CA SER A 193 3.64 -1.83 6.98
C SER A 193 2.32 -2.53 6.69
N THR A 194 1.78 -2.26 5.48
CA THR A 194 0.49 -2.76 5.04
C THR A 194 0.52 -4.28 5.02
N ALA A 195 -0.46 -4.92 5.65
CA ALA A 195 -0.68 -6.35 5.62
C ALA A 195 -2.11 -6.64 5.16
N VAL A 196 -2.29 -7.60 4.26
CA VAL A 196 -3.59 -8.00 3.73
C VAL A 196 -3.78 -9.48 3.97
N TRP A 197 -4.87 -9.83 4.64
CA TRP A 197 -5.19 -11.18 5.07
C TRP A 197 -6.49 -11.66 4.45
N ASP A 198 -6.53 -12.89 3.98
CA ASP A 198 -7.81 -13.60 3.87
C ASP A 198 -8.24 -14.00 5.29
N ALA A 199 -9.54 -13.83 5.57
CA ALA A 199 -10.13 -14.17 6.84
C ALA A 199 -11.52 -14.78 6.70
N PHE A 200 -11.98 -15.43 7.78
CA PHE A 200 -13.36 -15.87 7.96
C PHE A 200 -14.01 -15.09 9.09
N GLU A 201 -15.25 -14.67 8.91
CA GLU A 201 -16.06 -14.10 9.99
C GLU A 201 -16.53 -15.19 10.96
N GLU A 202 -16.41 -14.93 12.26
CA GLU A 202 -16.89 -15.84 13.31
C GLU A 202 -18.40 -16.07 13.20
N GLY A 203 -18.82 -17.34 13.29
CA GLY A 203 -20.22 -17.74 13.20
C GLY A 203 -20.69 -18.00 11.77
N THR A 204 -20.56 -17.01 10.87
CA THR A 204 -21.01 -17.16 9.48
C THR A 204 -20.02 -17.93 8.59
N TRP A 205 -18.72 -17.87 8.92
CA TRP A 205 -17.63 -18.39 8.08
C TRP A 205 -17.61 -17.83 6.66
N GLU A 206 -18.20 -16.64 6.47
CA GLU A 206 -18.11 -15.94 5.19
C GLU A 206 -16.65 -15.52 4.93
N PRO A 207 -16.10 -15.82 3.74
CA PRO A 207 -14.75 -15.40 3.38
C PRO A 207 -14.73 -13.89 3.11
N LEU A 208 -13.72 -13.23 3.64
CA LEU A 208 -13.51 -11.79 3.47
C LEU A 208 -12.01 -11.45 3.51
N VAL A 209 -11.67 -10.18 3.29
CA VAL A 209 -10.30 -9.66 3.35
C VAL A 209 -10.17 -8.61 4.46
N ILE A 210 -9.07 -8.68 5.20
CA ILE A 210 -8.69 -7.68 6.20
C ILE A 210 -7.40 -6.99 5.78
N LYS A 211 -7.43 -5.66 5.67
CA LYS A 211 -6.26 -4.79 5.45
C LYS A 211 -5.89 -4.11 6.76
N GLU A 212 -4.63 -4.26 7.15
CA GLU A 212 -4.00 -3.52 8.24
C GLU A 212 -2.97 -2.55 7.67
N ALA A 213 -2.88 -1.33 8.20
CA ALA A 213 -1.88 -0.35 7.79
C ALA A 213 -1.55 0.66 8.90
N TRP A 214 -0.38 1.28 8.79
CA TRP A 214 0.08 2.37 9.65
C TRP A 214 0.07 3.69 8.87
N ARG A 215 -1.10 4.34 8.89
CA ARG A 215 -1.41 5.60 8.22
C ARG A 215 -0.67 6.76 8.90
N GLN A 216 0.06 7.58 8.17
CA GLN A 216 0.64 8.82 8.74
C GLN A 216 -0.47 9.77 9.22
N LEU A 217 -0.32 10.40 10.39
CA LEU A 217 -1.34 11.30 10.96
C LEU A 217 -1.69 12.47 10.03
N ALA A 218 -0.69 12.91 9.27
CA ALA A 218 -0.79 13.83 8.14
C ALA A 218 -1.89 13.50 7.10
N ARG A 219 -2.25 12.22 6.91
CA ARG A 219 -3.14 11.77 5.83
C ARG A 219 -4.59 11.71 6.25
N ASP A 220 -5.50 11.69 5.29
CA ASP A 220 -6.91 11.43 5.56
C ASP A 220 -7.11 10.02 6.11
N ARG A 221 -8.06 9.92 7.03
CA ARG A 221 -8.60 8.67 7.56
C ARG A 221 -9.36 7.90 6.46
N GLU A 222 -8.94 6.67 6.18
CA GLU A 222 -9.54 5.81 5.15
C GLU A 222 -10.99 5.45 5.50
N ASP A 223 -11.30 5.26 6.79
CA ASP A 223 -12.66 5.09 7.30
C ASP A 223 -13.56 6.30 6.98
N ALA A 224 -13.07 7.52 7.21
CA ALA A 224 -13.78 8.75 6.87
C ALA A 224 -13.95 8.96 5.35
N LEU A 225 -13.14 8.31 4.53
CA LEU A 225 -13.32 8.32 3.08
C LEU A 225 -14.45 7.36 2.69
N TYR A 226 -14.42 6.12 3.17
CA TYR A 226 -15.48 5.15 2.89
C TYR A 226 -16.84 5.61 3.42
N ASP A 227 -16.90 6.26 4.59
CA ASP A 227 -18.15 6.83 5.10
C ASP A 227 -18.70 7.93 4.20
N ARG A 228 -17.83 8.79 3.64
CA ARG A 228 -18.25 9.82 2.66
C ARG A 228 -18.71 9.22 1.34
N LEU A 229 -18.02 8.19 0.86
CA LEU A 229 -18.43 7.46 -0.34
C LEU A 229 -19.80 6.81 -0.12
N ARG A 230 -20.00 6.07 0.98
CA ARG A 230 -21.31 5.50 1.32
C ARG A 230 -22.40 6.55 1.42
N HIS A 231 -22.12 7.69 2.05
CA HIS A 231 -23.10 8.78 2.17
C HIS A 231 -23.46 9.39 0.80
N ALA A 232 -22.48 9.57 -0.09
CA ALA A 232 -22.69 10.11 -1.43
C ALA A 232 -23.43 9.14 -2.37
N PHE A 233 -23.31 7.84 -2.13
CA PHE A 233 -23.97 6.77 -2.89
C PHE A 233 -25.26 6.28 -2.24
N ASP A 234 -25.66 6.84 -1.10
CA ASP A 234 -26.95 6.58 -0.49
C ASP A 234 -28.06 7.07 -1.45
N PRO A 235 -29.02 6.20 -1.85
CA PRO A 235 -30.10 6.58 -2.75
C PRO A 235 -30.88 7.82 -2.29
N GLN A 236 -30.91 8.11 -0.98
CA GLN A 236 -31.58 9.29 -0.44
C GLN A 236 -30.82 10.61 -0.66
N ASN A 237 -29.50 10.54 -0.85
CA ASN A 237 -28.62 11.71 -0.97
C ASN A 237 -28.12 11.91 -2.41
N ARG A 238 -28.20 10.88 -3.25
CA ARG A 238 -27.70 10.91 -4.62
C ARG A 238 -28.79 11.45 -5.56
N PRO A 239 -28.49 12.47 -6.40
CA PRO A 239 -29.48 12.97 -7.35
C PRO A 239 -29.72 11.95 -8.47
N TRP A 240 -30.97 11.83 -8.92
CA TRP A 240 -31.41 10.88 -9.96
C TRP A 240 -30.50 10.85 -11.20
N TRP A 241 -30.14 12.04 -11.71
CA TRP A 241 -29.35 12.20 -12.93
C TRP A 241 -27.93 11.64 -12.80
N ALA A 242 -27.40 11.52 -11.57
CA ALA A 242 -26.08 10.94 -11.34
C ALA A 242 -26.10 9.40 -11.42
N ASN A 243 -27.22 8.76 -11.08
CA ASN A 243 -27.42 7.31 -11.31
C ASN A 243 -27.54 7.05 -12.81
N VAL A 244 -28.39 7.83 -13.49
CA VAL A 244 -28.59 7.73 -14.93
C VAL A 244 -27.29 7.97 -15.71
N ALA A 245 -26.50 8.98 -15.33
CA ALA A 245 -25.22 9.25 -15.99
C ALA A 245 -24.23 8.09 -15.86
N ASP A 246 -24.13 7.49 -14.66
CA ASP A 246 -23.26 6.33 -14.42
C ASP A 246 -23.76 5.10 -15.19
N TYR A 247 -25.08 4.85 -15.20
CA TYR A 247 -25.70 3.77 -15.98
C TYR A 247 -25.40 3.91 -17.47
N VAL A 248 -25.67 5.09 -18.06
CA VAL A 248 -25.37 5.36 -19.47
C VAL A 248 -23.88 5.18 -19.79
N PHE A 249 -23.01 5.62 -18.89
CA PHE A 249 -21.57 5.48 -19.05
C PHE A 249 -21.09 4.03 -18.99
N LEU A 250 -21.63 3.24 -18.06
CA LEU A 250 -21.28 1.83 -17.87
C LEU A 250 -21.73 0.96 -19.05
N HIS A 251 -22.90 1.25 -19.61
CA HIS A 251 -23.53 0.49 -20.69
C HIS A 251 -23.30 1.07 -22.09
N ARG A 252 -22.34 2.00 -22.26
CA ARG A 252 -22.11 2.72 -23.52
C ARG A 252 -21.83 1.86 -24.75
N ASN A 253 -21.49 0.58 -24.56
CA ASN A 253 -21.13 -0.37 -25.61
C ASN A 253 -22.07 -1.57 -25.71
N ASP A 254 -23.15 -1.58 -24.95
CA ASP A 254 -24.15 -2.65 -25.07
C ASP A 254 -24.81 -2.58 -26.44
N GLU A 255 -25.27 -3.72 -26.96
CA GLU A 255 -25.97 -3.76 -28.26
C GLU A 255 -27.19 -2.83 -28.26
N ASP A 256 -27.90 -2.81 -27.13
CA ASP A 256 -29.03 -1.91 -26.83
C ASP A 256 -28.60 -0.79 -25.86
N LYS A 257 -27.49 -0.09 -26.17
CA LYS A 257 -26.95 0.92 -25.26
C LYS A 257 -27.98 2.00 -24.88
N PRO A 258 -28.09 2.35 -23.60
CA PRO A 258 -28.92 3.47 -23.16
C PRO A 258 -28.34 4.78 -23.69
N THR A 259 -29.21 5.66 -24.19
CA THR A 259 -28.84 7.00 -24.68
C THR A 259 -29.64 8.07 -23.99
N LEU A 260 -28.99 9.18 -23.63
CA LEU A 260 -29.69 10.33 -23.06
C LEU A 260 -30.68 10.93 -24.09
N PRO A 261 -31.94 11.20 -23.70
CA PRO A 261 -32.90 11.93 -24.52
C PRO A 261 -32.36 13.29 -25.00
N ASP A 262 -32.80 13.75 -26.18
CA ASP A 262 -32.50 15.08 -26.76
C ASP A 262 -31.01 15.48 -26.81
N GLY A 263 -30.09 14.51 -26.76
CA GLY A 263 -28.65 14.78 -26.80
C GLY A 263 -28.03 15.19 -25.46
N GLY A 264 -28.74 15.04 -24.34
CA GLY A 264 -28.20 15.21 -22.98
C GLY A 264 -29.16 15.80 -21.96
N PHE A 265 -28.67 16.01 -20.73
CA PHE A 265 -29.43 16.64 -19.66
C PHE A 265 -29.71 18.12 -19.96
N LYS A 266 -30.98 18.53 -19.94
CA LYS A 266 -31.37 19.95 -19.90
C LYS A 266 -31.04 20.49 -18.50
N LEU A 267 -30.42 21.67 -18.42
CA LEU A 267 -29.96 22.23 -17.16
C LEU A 267 -30.82 23.43 -16.73
N ASP A 268 -31.02 23.59 -15.43
CA ASP A 268 -31.64 24.79 -14.84
C ASP A 268 -30.65 25.96 -14.72
N ASP A 269 -31.11 27.09 -14.17
CA ASP A 269 -30.31 28.30 -13.96
C ASP A 269 -29.14 28.08 -12.98
N GLN A 270 -29.18 27.01 -12.18
CA GLN A 270 -28.13 26.58 -11.26
C GLN A 270 -27.19 25.54 -11.89
N GLY A 271 -27.45 25.11 -13.12
CA GLY A 271 -26.67 24.10 -13.83
C GLY A 271 -26.98 22.67 -13.44
N CYS A 272 -28.12 22.42 -12.78
CA CYS A 272 -28.59 21.08 -12.39
C CYS A 272 -29.51 20.48 -13.46
N PRO A 273 -29.40 19.17 -13.75
CA PRO A 273 -30.33 18.48 -14.64
C PRO A 273 -31.80 18.60 -14.21
N ILE A 274 -32.63 19.06 -15.14
CA ILE A 274 -34.09 19.12 -15.02
C ILE A 274 -34.65 17.75 -15.39
N HIS A 275 -35.48 17.20 -14.51
CA HIS A 275 -36.17 15.93 -14.74
C HIS A 275 -37.32 16.11 -15.75
N SER A 276 -37.47 15.16 -16.67
CA SER A 276 -38.59 15.08 -17.63
C SER A 276 -39.04 13.63 -17.77
N GLU A 277 -40.31 13.41 -18.16
CA GLU A 277 -40.92 12.07 -18.29
C GLU A 277 -40.08 11.11 -19.16
N ASP A 278 -39.35 11.62 -20.16
CA ASP A 278 -38.44 10.84 -21.01
C ASP A 278 -37.28 10.17 -20.25
N PHE A 279 -37.01 10.55 -19.00
CA PHE A 279 -35.98 9.94 -18.15
C PHE A 279 -36.52 8.89 -17.18
N ASP A 280 -37.84 8.75 -17.01
CA ASP A 280 -38.45 7.85 -16.01
C ASP A 280 -38.03 6.39 -16.20
N GLU A 281 -38.04 5.91 -17.45
CA GLU A 281 -37.62 4.55 -17.79
C GLU A 281 -36.13 4.33 -17.52
N LEU A 282 -35.30 5.30 -17.95
CA LEU A 282 -33.84 5.26 -17.80
C LEU A 282 -33.41 5.33 -16.32
N GLU A 283 -34.13 6.09 -15.51
CA GLU A 283 -33.94 6.17 -14.07
C GLU A 283 -34.30 4.85 -13.39
N ALA A 284 -35.44 4.24 -13.74
CA ALA A 284 -35.84 2.94 -13.21
C ALA A 284 -34.85 1.83 -13.57
N GLU A 285 -34.34 1.81 -14.80
CA GLU A 285 -33.28 0.89 -15.23
C GLU A 285 -31.98 1.11 -14.43
N ALA A 286 -31.56 2.37 -14.28
CA ALA A 286 -30.36 2.71 -13.52
C ALA A 286 -30.46 2.36 -12.02
N GLU A 287 -31.65 2.45 -11.41
CA GLU A 287 -31.88 2.05 -10.02
C GLU A 287 -31.82 0.53 -9.81
N LEU A 288 -32.25 -0.24 -10.81
CA LEU A 288 -32.17 -1.71 -10.78
C LEU A 288 -30.77 -2.24 -11.07
N ASP A 289 -29.92 -1.43 -11.69
CA ASP A 289 -28.57 -1.81 -12.03
C ASP A 289 -27.62 -1.76 -10.81
N ALA A 290 -27.13 -2.93 -10.42
CA ALA A 290 -26.21 -3.08 -9.29
C ALA A 290 -24.85 -2.38 -9.53
N ALA A 291 -24.46 -2.18 -10.79
CA ALA A 291 -23.21 -1.51 -11.17
C ALA A 291 -23.29 0.01 -11.00
N ALA A 292 -24.45 0.58 -11.30
CA ALA A 292 -24.75 2.00 -11.16
C ALA A 292 -25.09 2.38 -9.71
N SER A 293 -25.66 1.45 -8.93
CA SER A 293 -26.08 1.68 -7.54
C SER A 293 -24.99 1.41 -6.47
N GLU A 294 -23.91 0.69 -6.81
CA GLU A 294 -22.75 0.51 -5.93
C GLU A 294 -21.51 1.29 -6.41
N LEU A 295 -20.46 1.34 -5.57
CA LEU A 295 -19.16 1.91 -5.94
C LEU A 295 -18.43 0.99 -6.94
N TYR A 296 -18.73 1.16 -8.23
CA TYR A 296 -18.16 0.36 -9.31
C TYR A 296 -16.62 0.29 -9.23
N GLY A 297 -16.08 -0.93 -9.26
CA GLY A 297 -14.63 -1.19 -9.24
C GLY A 297 -13.91 -0.75 -7.95
N LEU A 298 -14.63 -0.57 -6.85
CA LEU A 298 -14.08 -0.43 -5.50
C LEU A 298 -14.55 -1.57 -4.59
N PRO A 299 -13.79 -1.91 -3.54
CA PRO A 299 -14.18 -2.99 -2.63
C PRO A 299 -15.37 -2.60 -1.76
N SER A 300 -16.28 -3.56 -1.54
CA SER A 300 -17.34 -3.48 -0.55
C SER A 300 -16.73 -3.56 0.86
N VAL A 301 -16.65 -2.42 1.53
CA VAL A 301 -16.12 -2.28 2.90
C VAL A 301 -17.26 -2.38 3.91
N THR A 302 -17.24 -3.41 4.74
CA THR A 302 -18.21 -3.57 5.83
C THR A 302 -17.84 -2.75 7.07
N PHE A 303 -16.55 -2.65 7.35
CA PHE A 303 -16.05 -1.97 8.53
C PHE A 303 -14.68 -1.35 8.25
N SER A 304 -14.46 -0.14 8.76
CA SER A 304 -13.17 0.53 8.71
C SER A 304 -12.97 1.31 9.99
N ASP A 305 -11.77 1.27 10.55
CA ASP A 305 -11.49 1.85 11.86
C ASP A 305 -10.03 2.29 12.00
N ASP A 306 -9.85 3.43 12.66
CA ASP A 306 -8.55 3.97 13.02
C ASP A 306 -8.33 3.77 14.52
N LEU A 307 -7.69 2.64 14.87
CA LEU A 307 -7.46 2.24 16.26
C LEU A 307 -6.63 3.28 17.02
N GLY A 308 -5.67 3.91 16.35
CA GLY A 308 -4.83 4.94 16.95
C GLY A 308 -5.61 6.23 17.23
N ALA A 309 -6.52 6.64 16.34
CA ALA A 309 -7.39 7.80 16.54
C ALA A 309 -8.37 7.54 17.69
N ARG A 310 -8.96 6.34 17.77
CA ARG A 310 -9.82 5.95 18.91
C ARG A 310 -9.06 5.99 20.23
N ALA A 311 -7.86 5.43 20.28
CA ALA A 311 -7.05 5.45 21.49
C ALA A 311 -6.72 6.89 21.93
N ALA A 312 -6.41 7.78 20.98
CA ALA A 312 -6.21 9.20 21.25
C ALA A 312 -7.50 9.92 21.72
N ALA A 313 -8.66 9.58 21.15
CA ALA A 313 -9.96 10.13 21.59
C ALA A 313 -10.31 9.74 23.04
N LYS A 314 -10.03 8.50 23.45
CA LYS A 314 -10.20 8.05 24.84
C LYS A 314 -9.33 8.82 25.82
N LEU A 315 -8.12 9.22 25.40
CA LEU A 315 -7.24 10.07 26.20
C LEU A 315 -7.82 11.49 26.34
N LEU A 316 -8.34 12.06 25.25
CA LEU A 316 -9.02 13.37 25.27
C LEU A 316 -10.20 13.40 26.24
N SER A 317 -11.07 12.38 26.20
CA SER A 317 -12.24 12.32 27.07
C SER A 317 -11.90 12.18 28.56
N LYS A 318 -10.75 11.56 28.89
CA LYS A 318 -10.25 11.49 30.28
C LYS A 318 -9.68 12.82 30.78
N GLN A 319 -9.29 13.74 29.89
CA GLN A 319 -8.64 15.02 30.24
C GLN A 319 -9.61 16.21 30.28
N SER A 320 -10.88 16.05 29.88
CA SER A 320 -11.86 17.13 29.80
C SER A 320 -13.17 16.77 30.53
N ASP A 321 -13.67 17.69 31.36
CA ASP A 321 -14.94 17.56 32.11
C ASP A 321 -16.20 17.68 31.23
N SER A 322 -16.04 17.90 29.93
CA SER A 322 -17.14 17.97 28.95
C SER A 322 -16.63 17.43 27.62
N PRO A 323 -16.99 16.21 27.19
CA PRO A 323 -16.45 15.65 25.96
C PRO A 323 -17.03 16.42 24.78
N PRO A 324 -16.25 17.21 24.03
CA PRO A 324 -16.72 17.68 22.74
C PRO A 324 -16.80 16.45 21.83
N GLU A 325 -17.67 16.47 20.83
CA GLU A 325 -17.45 15.68 19.61
C GLU A 325 -16.06 16.08 19.10
N ALA A 326 -15.02 15.33 19.51
CA ALA A 326 -13.65 15.76 19.31
C ALA A 326 -13.37 15.68 17.81
N SER A 327 -13.28 16.85 17.17
CA SER A 327 -12.87 16.96 15.77
C SER A 327 -11.61 16.11 15.53
N ASN A 328 -11.47 15.54 14.33
CA ASN A 328 -10.29 14.74 13.96
C ASN A 328 -8.98 15.49 14.25
N GLU A 329 -8.99 16.82 14.15
CA GLU A 329 -7.88 17.70 14.47
C GLU A 329 -7.55 17.75 15.96
N ALA A 330 -8.54 17.74 16.85
CA ALA A 330 -8.30 17.67 18.29
C ALA A 330 -7.65 16.33 18.67
N ILE A 331 -8.13 15.23 18.06
CA ILE A 331 -7.59 13.87 18.24
C ILE A 331 -6.13 13.78 17.76
N ASP A 332 -5.83 14.35 16.60
CA ASP A 332 -4.48 14.32 16.03
C ASP A 332 -3.54 15.38 16.67
N ALA A 333 -4.06 16.50 17.18
CA ALA A 333 -3.28 17.53 17.89
C ALA A 333 -2.82 17.06 19.26
N LEU A 334 -3.69 16.39 20.05
CA LEU A 334 -3.30 15.81 21.33
C LEU A 334 -2.22 14.74 21.15
N ALA A 335 -2.37 13.91 20.11
CA ALA A 335 -1.38 12.89 19.77
C ALA A 335 -0.06 13.46 19.22
N SER A 336 -0.08 14.67 18.68
CA SER A 336 1.13 15.39 18.25
C SER A 336 1.84 16.11 19.40
N GLY A 337 1.29 16.08 20.63
CA GLY A 337 1.92 16.58 21.86
C GLY A 337 2.34 18.04 21.78
N VAL A 338 1.43 18.99 22.05
CA VAL A 338 1.75 20.42 22.03
C VAL A 338 2.62 20.81 23.23
N ASP A 339 2.40 20.22 24.41
CA ASP A 339 3.07 20.64 25.67
C ASP A 339 3.74 19.50 26.49
N HIS A 340 3.53 18.23 26.13
CA HIS A 340 4.18 17.09 26.79
C HIS A 340 4.28 15.87 25.85
N PRO A 341 5.19 14.91 26.09
CA PRO A 341 5.16 13.64 25.38
C PRO A 341 3.78 13.01 25.56
N PRO A 342 3.17 12.42 24.51
CA PRO A 342 1.92 11.68 24.68
C PRO A 342 2.12 10.61 25.76
N ALA A 343 1.29 10.59 26.82
CA ALA A 343 1.37 9.53 27.82
C ALA A 343 0.75 8.24 27.23
N TYR A 344 1.45 7.12 27.39
CA TYR A 344 1.24 5.91 26.59
C TYR A 344 0.12 5.00 27.14
N ASP A 345 -1.14 5.36 26.85
CA ASP A 345 -2.24 4.37 26.66
C ASP A 345 -2.46 4.10 25.14
N VAL A 346 -1.62 4.69 24.28
CA VAL A 346 -1.73 4.66 22.81
C VAL A 346 -0.70 3.71 22.21
N TYR A 347 -1.02 2.42 22.13
CA TYR A 347 -0.18 1.42 21.47
C TYR A 347 -0.45 1.33 19.97
N HIS A 348 -1.69 1.60 19.54
CA HIS A 348 -2.09 1.67 18.12
C HIS A 348 -1.69 2.99 17.43
N ARG A 349 -0.81 3.78 18.07
CA ARG A 349 -0.27 5.01 17.51
C ARG A 349 1.22 5.09 17.82
N THR A 350 2.01 5.44 16.83
CA THR A 350 3.45 5.61 16.98
C THR A 350 3.75 6.93 17.68
N ILE A 351 4.95 7.02 18.26
CA ILE A 351 5.36 8.14 19.14
C ILE A 351 6.88 8.40 19.10
N CYS A 352 7.65 7.53 18.44
CA CYS A 352 9.08 7.72 18.29
C CYS A 352 9.42 8.91 17.35
N GLY A 353 8.52 9.29 16.44
CA GLY A 353 8.68 10.44 15.55
C GLY A 353 8.67 11.79 16.29
N TRP A 354 7.86 11.92 17.33
CA TRP A 354 7.74 13.09 18.19
C TRP A 354 9.00 13.29 19.02
N LEU A 355 9.48 12.20 19.64
CA LEU A 355 10.74 12.19 20.40
C LEU A 355 11.94 12.57 19.53
N ARG A 356 11.89 12.29 18.23
CA ARG A 356 12.90 12.74 17.25
C ARG A 356 12.75 14.23 16.92
N ASN A 357 11.53 14.70 16.63
CA ASN A 357 11.25 16.09 16.32
C ASN A 357 9.75 16.39 16.46
N ALA A 358 9.36 17.06 17.54
CA ALA A 358 7.97 17.43 17.84
C ALA A 358 7.32 18.24 16.71
N ASN A 359 8.05 19.18 16.08
CA ASN A 359 7.53 20.00 14.97
C ASN A 359 7.22 19.18 13.72
N LYS A 360 7.76 17.97 13.60
CA LYS A 360 7.50 17.03 12.49
C LYS A 360 6.67 15.83 12.91
N ALA A 361 6.18 15.76 14.16
CA ALA A 361 5.44 14.62 14.68
C ALA A 361 4.22 14.28 13.81
N LYS A 362 3.40 15.26 13.44
CA LYS A 362 2.24 15.06 12.55
C LYS A 362 2.58 14.35 11.22
N TYR A 363 3.80 14.53 10.70
CA TYR A 363 4.24 13.95 9.43
C TYR A 363 4.89 12.57 9.58
N ASN A 364 5.50 12.32 10.74
CA ASN A 364 6.26 11.10 11.00
C ASN A 364 5.42 10.05 11.71
N GLU A 365 4.54 10.48 12.62
CA GLU A 365 3.70 9.58 13.40
C GLU A 365 2.60 8.96 12.57
N ARG A 366 2.18 7.78 13.02
CA ARG A 366 1.28 6.90 12.33
C ARG A 366 0.22 6.35 13.27
N SER A 367 -0.97 6.18 12.73
CA SER A 367 -2.13 5.54 13.33
C SER A 367 -2.31 4.16 12.70
N HIS A 368 -2.49 3.13 13.53
CA HIS A 368 -2.85 1.80 13.06
C HIS A 368 -4.32 1.78 12.63
N THR A 369 -4.59 1.37 11.40
CA THR A 369 -5.92 1.26 10.80
C THR A 369 -6.24 -0.18 10.40
N ARG A 370 -7.53 -0.51 10.42
CA ARG A 370 -8.09 -1.79 9.96
C ARG A 370 -9.28 -1.57 9.05
N VAL A 371 -9.29 -2.27 7.93
CA VAL A 371 -10.40 -2.25 6.97
C VAL A 371 -10.82 -3.69 6.68
N VAL A 372 -12.10 -3.99 6.86
CA VAL A 372 -12.74 -5.28 6.58
C VAL A 372 -13.53 -5.14 5.28
N MET A 373 -13.19 -5.98 4.30
CA MET A 373 -13.73 -5.95 2.95
C MET A 373 -14.39 -7.29 2.61
N LYS A 374 -15.65 -7.26 2.18
CA LYS A 374 -16.33 -8.45 1.65
C LYS A 374 -15.82 -8.84 0.27
N THR A 375 -15.39 -7.85 -0.51
CA THR A 375 -14.83 -8.09 -1.84
C THR A 375 -13.49 -8.80 -1.70
N THR A 376 -13.44 -10.05 -2.17
CA THR A 376 -12.21 -10.85 -2.21
C THR A 376 -11.66 -10.92 -3.63
N GLY A 377 -10.35 -10.98 -3.76
CA GLY A 377 -9.71 -11.07 -5.06
C GLY A 377 -8.30 -11.62 -5.02
N ARG A 378 -7.72 -11.72 -6.20
CA ARG A 378 -6.34 -12.13 -6.42
C ARG A 378 -5.52 -11.04 -7.10
N PRO A 379 -4.20 -11.04 -6.89
CA PRO A 379 -3.31 -10.07 -7.52
C PRO A 379 -3.49 -10.04 -9.04
N LEU A 380 -3.33 -8.86 -9.63
CA LEU A 380 -3.42 -8.68 -11.09
C LEU A 380 -2.48 -9.62 -11.86
N SER A 381 -1.30 -9.93 -11.30
CA SER A 381 -0.30 -10.84 -11.87
C SER A 381 -0.76 -12.31 -11.99
N GLU A 382 -1.89 -12.68 -11.39
CA GLU A 382 -2.42 -14.05 -11.42
C GLU A 382 -3.48 -14.27 -12.49
N PHE A 383 -3.68 -13.34 -13.43
CA PHE A 383 -4.71 -13.40 -14.48
C PHE A 383 -4.78 -14.77 -15.20
N ARG A 384 -6.00 -15.26 -15.42
CA ARG A 384 -6.30 -16.56 -16.04
C ARG A 384 -6.28 -16.51 -17.56
N SER A 385 -6.45 -15.32 -18.12
CA SER A 385 -6.29 -15.00 -19.53
C SER A 385 -5.90 -13.53 -19.67
N THR A 386 -5.24 -13.16 -20.76
CA THR A 386 -4.95 -11.73 -21.01
C THR A 386 -6.22 -10.91 -21.24
N ARG A 387 -7.30 -11.52 -21.72
CA ARG A 387 -8.61 -10.87 -21.81
C ARG A 387 -9.12 -10.45 -20.43
N GLU A 388 -8.96 -11.30 -19.42
CA GLU A 388 -9.31 -10.98 -18.04
C GLU A 388 -8.44 -9.84 -17.47
N LEU A 389 -7.14 -9.82 -17.76
CA LEU A 389 -6.24 -8.70 -17.40
C LEU A 389 -6.76 -7.37 -17.97
N VAL A 390 -7.15 -7.37 -19.25
CA VAL A 390 -7.66 -6.18 -19.93
C VAL A 390 -9.02 -5.74 -19.38
N MET A 391 -9.94 -6.68 -19.11
CA MET A 391 -11.21 -6.38 -18.43
C MET A 391 -10.96 -5.76 -17.04
N ALA A 392 -10.07 -6.34 -16.25
CA ALA A 392 -9.77 -5.84 -14.92
C ALA A 392 -9.21 -4.41 -14.93
N LEU A 393 -8.31 -4.11 -15.88
CA LEU A 393 -7.75 -2.76 -16.03
C LEU A 393 -8.75 -1.76 -16.63
N ARG A 394 -9.66 -2.20 -17.49
CA ARG A 394 -10.78 -1.36 -17.95
C ARG A 394 -11.64 -0.92 -16.78
N ASP A 395 -12.01 -1.86 -15.90
CA ASP A 395 -12.87 -1.58 -14.76
C ASP A 395 -12.17 -0.64 -13.76
N VAL A 396 -10.85 -0.69 -13.63
CA VAL A 396 -10.05 0.30 -12.88
C VAL A 396 -10.15 1.70 -13.50
N VAL A 397 -10.12 1.82 -14.83
CA VAL A 397 -10.28 3.12 -15.52
C VAL A 397 -11.69 3.67 -15.26
N ILE A 398 -12.72 2.82 -15.28
CA ILE A 398 -14.10 3.18 -14.95
C ILE A 398 -14.22 3.64 -13.49
N ALA A 399 -13.70 2.87 -12.54
CA ALA A 399 -13.71 3.20 -11.10
C ALA A 399 -13.06 4.57 -10.81
N ARG A 400 -12.11 4.99 -11.67
CA ARG A 400 -11.39 6.25 -11.52
C ARG A 400 -12.13 7.46 -12.04
N TYR A 401 -13.14 7.30 -12.89
CA TYR A 401 -13.96 8.40 -13.42
C TYR A 401 -14.40 9.40 -12.33
N GLN A 402 -14.63 8.92 -11.12
CA GLN A 402 -15.15 9.72 -10.01
C GLN A 402 -14.07 10.35 -9.09
N SER A 403 -12.78 9.98 -9.17
CA SER A 403 -11.71 10.58 -8.34
C SER A 403 -10.29 10.24 -8.83
N LEU A 404 -9.26 10.99 -8.44
CA LEU A 404 -7.86 10.67 -8.78
C LEU A 404 -7.26 9.74 -7.71
N HIS A 405 -6.68 8.59 -8.06
CA HIS A 405 -6.02 7.68 -7.11
C HIS A 405 -4.61 8.11 -6.75
N ARG A 406 -3.85 8.57 -7.75
CA ARG A 406 -2.43 8.96 -7.66
C ARG A 406 -1.40 7.84 -7.40
N ASP A 407 -1.82 6.61 -7.17
CA ASP A 407 -0.92 5.46 -6.87
C ASP A 407 -1.43 4.16 -7.51
N ILE A 408 -1.75 4.23 -8.82
CA ILE A 408 -2.08 3.03 -9.60
C ILE A 408 -0.84 2.14 -9.67
N SER A 409 -0.96 0.91 -9.14
CA SER A 409 0.14 -0.04 -9.09
C SER A 409 -0.37 -1.48 -9.02
N GLU A 410 0.49 -2.45 -9.34
CA GLU A 410 0.21 -3.88 -9.24
C GLU A 410 -0.31 -4.30 -7.85
N GLY A 411 0.14 -3.64 -6.77
CA GLY A 411 -0.29 -3.94 -5.41
C GLY A 411 -1.65 -3.35 -5.02
N ASN A 412 -2.18 -2.43 -5.83
CA ASN A 412 -3.46 -1.77 -5.57
C ASN A 412 -4.56 -2.23 -6.53
N VAL A 413 -4.25 -2.94 -7.62
CA VAL A 413 -5.24 -3.47 -8.56
C VAL A 413 -5.40 -4.97 -8.35
N MET A 414 -6.66 -5.40 -8.20
CA MET A 414 -7.03 -6.79 -7.94
C MET A 414 -8.02 -7.29 -8.99
N ILE A 415 -8.01 -8.60 -9.22
CA ILE A 415 -9.03 -9.32 -9.99
C ILE A 415 -10.00 -9.95 -8.99
N LEU A 416 -11.29 -9.74 -9.19
CA LEU A 416 -12.35 -10.29 -8.34
C LEU A 416 -12.30 -11.82 -8.34
N ASP A 417 -12.32 -12.40 -7.14
CA ASP A 417 -12.55 -13.84 -6.95
C ASP A 417 -14.02 -14.02 -6.57
N GLY A 418 -14.84 -14.37 -7.55
CA GLY A 418 -16.28 -14.54 -7.36
C GLY A 418 -17.05 -14.26 -8.64
N TRP A 419 -18.37 -14.37 -8.55
CA TRP A 419 -19.29 -14.08 -9.66
C TRP A 419 -20.21 -12.92 -9.29
N ILE A 420 -19.67 -11.84 -8.71
CA ILE A 420 -20.42 -10.59 -8.70
C ILE A 420 -20.41 -10.14 -10.17
N PRO A 421 -21.56 -10.09 -10.87
CA PRO A 421 -21.61 -9.91 -12.31
C PRO A 421 -21.28 -8.48 -12.78
N VAL A 422 -20.80 -7.63 -11.86
CA VAL A 422 -20.71 -6.18 -12.02
C VAL A 422 -19.36 -5.75 -12.61
N PHE A 423 -18.25 -6.25 -12.07
CA PHE A 423 -16.90 -5.93 -12.54
C PHE A 423 -15.95 -7.11 -12.37
N VAL A 424 -14.89 -7.14 -13.17
CA VAL A 424 -13.77 -8.09 -13.09
C VAL A 424 -12.63 -7.52 -12.25
N GLY A 425 -12.34 -6.23 -12.39
CA GLY A 425 -11.24 -5.56 -11.69
C GLY A 425 -11.74 -4.60 -10.62
N PHE A 426 -10.99 -4.49 -9.53
CA PHE A 426 -11.23 -3.47 -8.51
C PHE A 426 -9.94 -2.87 -7.96
N LEU A 427 -10.07 -1.65 -7.47
CA LEU A 427 -8.97 -0.83 -7.00
C LEU A 427 -9.01 -0.67 -5.48
N LEU A 428 -7.89 -1.00 -4.85
CA LEU A 428 -7.64 -0.88 -3.42
C LEU A 428 -6.89 0.42 -3.10
N ASP A 429 -6.83 0.75 -1.80
CA ASP A 429 -5.90 1.73 -1.22
C ASP A 429 -6.08 3.19 -1.67
N LEU A 430 -7.20 3.78 -1.27
CA LEU A 430 -7.54 5.17 -1.55
C LEU A 430 -6.85 6.20 -0.63
N ASP A 431 -5.81 5.81 0.10
CA ASP A 431 -5.02 6.69 1.00
C ASP A 431 -4.52 7.96 0.30
N TYR A 432 -4.15 7.84 -0.98
CA TYR A 432 -3.66 8.94 -1.81
C TYR A 432 -4.74 9.57 -2.68
N ALA A 433 -5.95 9.02 -2.64
CA ALA A 433 -7.02 9.45 -3.50
C ALA A 433 -7.37 10.92 -3.22
N PHE A 434 -7.72 11.60 -4.29
CA PHE A 434 -8.02 13.01 -4.31
C PHE A 434 -9.32 13.25 -5.04
N ASP A 435 -10.22 13.89 -4.30
CA ASP A 435 -11.48 14.41 -4.82
C ASP A 435 -11.26 15.83 -5.35
N TRP A 436 -11.14 15.91 -6.68
CA TRP A 436 -10.94 17.15 -7.40
C TRP A 436 -12.19 18.04 -7.40
N LYS A 437 -13.39 17.47 -7.27
CA LYS A 437 -14.66 18.21 -7.20
C LYS A 437 -14.72 19.03 -5.91
N THR A 438 -14.40 18.39 -4.78
CA THR A 438 -14.28 19.09 -3.49
C THR A 438 -13.17 20.15 -3.51
N ALA A 439 -12.08 19.91 -4.24
CA ALA A 439 -11.01 20.89 -4.39
C ALA A 439 -11.47 22.17 -5.13
N LEU A 440 -12.26 22.03 -6.20
CA LEU A 440 -12.87 23.17 -6.90
C LEU A 440 -13.82 23.96 -6.00
N MET A 441 -14.65 23.26 -5.23
CA MET A 441 -15.55 23.88 -4.26
C MET A 441 -14.77 24.72 -3.24
N TYR A 442 -13.70 24.19 -2.66
CA TYR A 442 -12.84 24.95 -1.73
C TYR A 442 -11.99 26.04 -2.40
N ALA A 443 -11.71 25.90 -3.69
CA ALA A 443 -11.08 26.96 -4.49
C ALA A 443 -12.05 28.11 -4.84
N GLY A 444 -13.34 27.95 -4.52
CA GLY A 444 -14.37 28.99 -4.72
C GLY A 444 -14.93 29.04 -6.14
N TYR A 445 -14.92 27.92 -6.86
CA TYR A 445 -15.58 27.80 -8.16
C TYR A 445 -17.04 27.39 -7.97
N ASP A 446 -17.95 28.15 -8.59
CA ASP A 446 -19.40 27.86 -8.55
C ASP A 446 -19.77 26.64 -9.41
N ARG A 447 -19.04 26.42 -10.51
CA ARG A 447 -19.23 25.28 -11.43
C ARG A 447 -18.22 24.18 -11.09
N ILE A 448 -18.71 22.96 -10.85
CA ILE A 448 -17.89 21.80 -10.47
C ILE A 448 -17.93 20.77 -11.60
N ASP A 449 -17.10 20.98 -12.61
CA ASP A 449 -17.00 20.12 -13.78
C ASP A 449 -15.54 19.96 -14.26
N GLU A 450 -15.31 19.01 -15.18
CA GLU A 450 -13.98 18.70 -15.70
C GLU A 450 -13.32 19.88 -16.43
N VAL A 451 -14.13 20.70 -17.11
CA VAL A 451 -13.65 21.89 -17.82
C VAL A 451 -13.07 22.91 -16.84
N THR A 452 -13.74 23.09 -15.71
CA THR A 452 -13.32 23.99 -14.63
C THR A 452 -12.11 23.42 -13.91
N TRP A 453 -12.07 22.11 -13.67
CA TRP A 453 -10.89 21.42 -13.13
C TRP A 453 -9.67 21.61 -14.01
N LYS A 454 -9.81 21.37 -15.31
CA LYS A 454 -8.74 21.56 -16.29
C LYS A 454 -8.22 23.00 -16.29
N ARG A 455 -9.12 23.98 -16.30
CA ARG A 455 -8.75 25.41 -16.23
C ARG A 455 -7.99 25.73 -14.94
N PHE A 456 -8.44 25.18 -13.81
CA PHE A 456 -7.80 25.36 -12.51
C PHE A 456 -6.39 24.75 -12.46
N VAL A 457 -6.21 23.53 -12.97
CA VAL A 457 -4.90 22.88 -13.10
C VAL A 457 -3.97 23.67 -14.02
N GLU A 458 -4.45 24.10 -15.18
CA GLU A 458 -3.67 24.92 -16.12
C GLU A 458 -3.23 26.26 -15.52
N GLU A 459 -4.11 26.93 -14.75
CA GLU A 459 -3.78 28.17 -14.05
C GLU A 459 -2.74 27.92 -12.96
N TYR A 460 -2.88 26.85 -12.18
CA TYR A 460 -1.91 26.47 -11.18
C TYR A 460 -0.53 26.17 -11.78
N ASP A 461 -0.47 25.32 -12.81
CA ASP A 461 0.79 24.91 -13.44
C ASP A 461 1.52 26.10 -14.08
N LYS A 462 0.78 27.05 -14.67
CA LYS A 462 1.34 28.32 -15.20
C LYS A 462 1.95 29.21 -14.13
N ASN A 463 1.43 29.15 -12.90
CA ASN A 463 1.86 29.97 -11.77
C ASN A 463 2.98 29.32 -10.94
N LEU A 464 3.46 28.13 -11.32
CA LEU A 464 4.57 27.47 -10.62
C LEU A 464 5.88 28.28 -10.77
N PRO A 465 6.57 28.61 -9.67
CA PRO A 465 7.83 29.38 -9.69
C PRO A 465 8.99 28.58 -10.30
N HIS A 466 8.82 27.27 -10.43
CA HIS A 466 9.70 26.34 -11.15
C HIS A 466 8.94 25.04 -11.40
N ILE A 467 9.07 24.51 -12.63
CA ILE A 467 8.36 23.30 -13.05
C ILE A 467 9.28 22.09 -13.00
N LYS A 468 10.58 22.24 -13.31
CA LYS A 468 11.54 21.12 -13.46
C LYS A 468 11.93 20.46 -12.14
N ARG A 469 12.15 19.14 -12.16
CA ARG A 469 12.64 18.33 -11.03
C ARG A 469 14.12 17.92 -11.14
N PRO A 470 14.86 17.86 -10.00
CA PRO A 470 14.47 18.36 -8.68
C PRO A 470 14.46 19.89 -8.62
N ALA A 471 13.66 20.46 -7.72
CA ALA A 471 13.66 21.89 -7.41
C ALA A 471 15.00 22.32 -6.82
N PRO A 472 15.48 23.55 -7.12
CA PRO A 472 16.50 24.18 -6.29
C PRO A 472 16.05 24.24 -4.82
N PRO A 473 16.91 23.94 -3.84
CA PRO A 473 16.53 23.93 -2.41
C PRO A 473 15.91 25.25 -1.92
N GLU A 474 16.22 26.35 -2.59
CA GLU A 474 15.78 27.70 -2.25
C GLU A 474 14.37 28.03 -2.76
N LYS A 475 13.79 27.19 -3.63
CA LYS A 475 12.48 27.46 -4.23
C LYS A 475 11.38 26.60 -3.62
N GLU A 476 10.40 27.27 -3.02
CA GLU A 476 9.17 26.62 -2.58
C GLU A 476 8.24 26.35 -3.76
N ILE A 477 7.55 25.20 -3.72
CA ILE A 477 6.50 24.85 -4.69
C ILE A 477 5.18 25.25 -4.03
N PRO A 478 4.38 26.13 -4.68
CA PRO A 478 3.04 26.47 -4.22
C PRO A 478 2.19 25.22 -4.11
N VAL A 479 1.13 25.28 -3.33
CA VAL A 479 0.18 24.19 -3.25
C VAL A 479 -0.91 24.43 -4.28
N LEU A 480 -1.46 23.36 -4.84
CA LEU A 480 -2.57 23.39 -5.78
C LEU A 480 -3.69 24.39 -5.43
N ILE A 481 -3.96 24.62 -4.14
CA ILE A 481 -4.91 25.63 -3.67
C ILE A 481 -4.14 26.75 -2.98
N ASP A 482 -3.73 27.78 -3.73
CA ASP A 482 -3.08 28.98 -3.18
C ASP A 482 -4.08 30.12 -2.91
N LYS A 483 -3.72 31.00 -1.98
CA LYS A 483 -4.44 32.16 -1.46
C LYS A 483 -4.59 33.26 -2.51
N LYS A 484 -5.60 33.18 -3.41
CA LYS A 484 -6.20 34.39 -4.00
C LYS A 484 -7.51 34.12 -4.76
N ARG A 485 -8.59 34.70 -4.23
CA ARG A 485 -9.66 35.44 -4.91
C ARG A 485 -10.62 35.87 -3.81
N ASP A 486 -11.01 37.13 -3.83
CA ASP A 486 -11.95 37.77 -2.90
C ASP A 486 -13.38 37.21 -3.11
N GLY A 487 -13.55 35.91 -2.88
CA GLY A 487 -14.82 35.21 -2.95
C GLY A 487 -15.39 35.02 -1.54
N LYS A 488 -16.62 35.47 -1.33
CA LYS A 488 -17.40 35.20 -0.13
C LYS A 488 -17.76 33.70 -0.08
N LEU A 489 -16.95 32.86 0.56
CA LEU A 489 -17.34 31.50 1.00
C LEU A 489 -16.62 31.12 2.30
N LYS A 490 -17.23 30.16 3.01
CA LYS A 490 -17.11 29.92 4.45
C LYS A 490 -15.70 29.45 4.89
N ASN A 491 -15.23 30.03 6.00
CA ASN A 491 -14.07 29.66 6.82
C ASN A 491 -12.68 29.56 6.16
N LYS A 492 -11.86 30.61 6.34
CA LYS A 492 -10.40 30.63 6.12
C LYS A 492 -9.67 29.41 6.70
N ALA A 493 -10.14 28.89 7.84
CA ALA A 493 -9.58 27.70 8.48
C ALA A 493 -9.75 26.41 7.64
N GLU A 494 -10.89 26.22 6.96
CA GLU A 494 -11.13 25.04 6.13
C GLU A 494 -10.25 25.03 4.88
N ARG A 495 -10.03 26.21 4.28
CA ARG A 495 -9.08 26.37 3.17
C ARG A 495 -7.64 26.09 3.60
N GLU A 496 -7.19 26.62 4.74
CA GLU A 496 -5.83 26.36 5.24
C GLU A 496 -5.63 24.87 5.57
N LYS A 497 -6.65 24.22 6.15
CA LYS A 497 -6.67 22.75 6.35
C LYS A 497 -6.51 21.99 5.04
N TRP A 498 -7.28 22.35 4.03
CA TRP A 498 -7.26 21.68 2.72
C TRP A 498 -5.94 21.90 1.96
N THR A 499 -5.35 23.08 2.11
CA THR A 499 -4.02 23.42 1.54
C THR A 499 -2.92 22.54 2.16
N ILE A 500 -2.92 22.34 3.48
CA ILE A 500 -1.96 21.44 4.14
C ILE A 500 -2.12 20.00 3.65
N LYS A 501 -3.37 19.55 3.49
CA LYS A 501 -3.71 18.22 2.94
C LYS A 501 -3.16 18.02 1.52
N MET A 502 -3.20 19.04 0.67
CA MET A 502 -2.66 18.96 -0.69
C MET A 502 -1.12 18.84 -0.74
N LYS A 503 -0.38 19.57 0.12
CA LYS A 503 1.10 19.46 0.21
C LYS A 503 1.61 18.04 0.41
N MET A 504 0.81 17.18 1.03
CA MET A 504 1.21 15.82 1.41
C MET A 504 0.94 14.77 0.32
N LYS A 505 0.08 15.06 -0.66
CA LYS A 505 -0.40 14.11 -1.67
C LYS A 505 0.21 14.29 -3.07
N GLU A 506 1.18 15.18 -3.25
CA GLU A 506 1.77 15.50 -4.57
C GLU A 506 2.83 14.48 -5.05
N ARG A 507 3.20 13.47 -4.24
CA ARG A 507 4.49 12.77 -4.42
C ARG A 507 4.48 11.27 -4.15
N THR A 508 3.35 10.61 -4.36
CA THR A 508 3.15 9.26 -3.84
C THR A 508 2.77 8.35 -4.98
N GLY A 509 3.72 7.53 -5.44
CA GLY A 509 3.51 6.58 -6.52
C GLY A 509 4.63 5.55 -6.56
N THR A 510 4.31 4.35 -7.06
CA THR A 510 5.33 3.34 -7.36
C THR A 510 6.11 3.75 -8.60
N LEU A 511 7.43 3.97 -8.48
CA LEU A 511 8.32 4.53 -9.53
C LEU A 511 8.12 3.93 -10.93
N LEU A 512 7.87 2.62 -11.02
CA LEU A 512 7.64 1.90 -12.27
C LEU A 512 6.39 2.41 -13.02
N TYR A 513 5.36 2.83 -12.28
CA TYR A 513 4.04 3.15 -12.84
C TYR A 513 3.79 4.66 -12.94
N MET A 514 4.58 5.50 -12.27
CA MET A 514 4.39 6.96 -12.33
C MET A 514 4.50 7.52 -13.75
N ALA A 515 3.61 8.46 -14.09
CA ALA A 515 3.62 9.16 -15.38
C ALA A 515 4.92 9.96 -15.62
N ILE A 516 5.35 10.08 -16.88
CA ILE A 516 6.61 10.74 -17.28
C ILE A 516 6.68 12.18 -16.76
N GLU A 517 5.58 12.91 -16.83
CA GLU A 517 5.55 14.31 -16.41
C GLU A 517 5.66 14.46 -14.89
N ILE A 518 5.02 13.60 -14.11
CA ILE A 518 5.16 13.54 -12.64
C ILE A 518 6.61 13.19 -12.25
N LEU A 519 7.28 12.32 -13.02
CA LEU A 519 8.69 12.00 -12.81
C LEU A 519 9.62 13.20 -13.09
N CYS A 520 9.20 14.15 -13.95
CA CYS A 520 10.05 15.23 -14.44
C CYS A 520 9.71 16.61 -13.89
N SER A 521 8.51 16.80 -13.34
CA SER A 521 7.99 18.10 -13.00
C SER A 521 7.12 18.12 -11.73
N TYR A 522 6.85 19.33 -11.23
CA TYR A 522 6.00 19.57 -10.06
C TYR A 522 4.56 19.98 -10.40
N VAL A 523 4.09 19.63 -11.60
CA VAL A 523 2.71 19.92 -12.03
C VAL A 523 1.67 19.25 -11.15
N ALA A 524 0.44 19.75 -11.20
CA ALA A 524 -0.68 19.10 -10.53
C ALA A 524 -0.88 17.68 -11.05
N HIS A 525 -1.11 16.73 -10.12
CA HIS A 525 -1.57 15.41 -10.52
C HIS A 525 -2.99 15.50 -11.06
N ASP A 526 -3.23 14.87 -12.20
CA ASP A 526 -4.42 15.04 -13.03
C ASP A 526 -4.85 13.70 -13.63
N VAL A 527 -6.05 13.61 -14.21
CA VAL A 527 -6.64 12.39 -14.77
C VAL A 527 -5.68 11.67 -15.71
N ARG A 528 -5.06 12.42 -16.62
CA ARG A 528 -4.11 11.89 -17.60
C ARG A 528 -2.91 11.16 -16.99
N HIS A 529 -2.52 11.52 -15.76
CA HIS A 529 -1.39 10.90 -15.06
C HIS A 529 -1.77 9.53 -14.48
N ASP A 530 -2.99 9.37 -13.98
CA ASP A 530 -3.51 8.06 -13.55
C ASP A 530 -3.72 7.14 -14.76
N LEU A 531 -4.26 7.68 -15.86
CA LEU A 531 -4.41 6.94 -17.11
C LEU A 531 -3.05 6.48 -17.68
N GLU A 532 -2.05 7.35 -17.71
CA GLU A 532 -0.70 6.95 -18.11
C GLU A 532 -0.14 5.86 -17.16
N SER A 533 -0.47 5.91 -15.87
CA SER A 533 -0.07 4.88 -14.91
C SER A 533 -0.73 3.52 -15.19
N VAL A 534 -1.99 3.51 -15.64
CA VAL A 534 -2.67 2.29 -16.13
C VAL A 534 -1.95 1.71 -17.34
N PHE A 535 -1.48 2.53 -18.28
CA PHE A 535 -0.66 2.06 -19.41
C PHE A 535 0.63 1.39 -18.94
N TRP A 536 1.38 2.03 -18.04
CA TRP A 536 2.62 1.46 -17.51
C TRP A 536 2.38 0.15 -16.75
N LEU A 537 1.27 0.05 -16.02
CA LEU A 537 0.87 -1.18 -15.34
C LEU A 537 0.51 -2.30 -16.33
N LEU A 538 -0.31 -2.00 -17.35
CA LEU A 538 -0.64 -2.93 -18.43
C LEU A 538 0.64 -3.46 -19.09
N LEU A 539 1.51 -2.55 -19.53
CA LEU A 539 2.76 -2.91 -20.20
C LEU A 539 3.67 -3.77 -19.31
N CYS A 540 3.78 -3.44 -18.02
CA CYS A 540 4.56 -4.23 -17.06
C CYS A 540 4.00 -5.65 -16.92
N MET A 541 2.67 -5.80 -16.82
CA MET A 541 2.03 -7.11 -16.72
C MET A 541 2.26 -7.93 -17.99
N VAL A 542 2.11 -7.33 -19.16
CA VAL A 542 2.30 -8.01 -20.44
C VAL A 542 3.76 -8.46 -20.62
N VAL A 543 4.70 -7.54 -20.43
CA VAL A 543 6.14 -7.82 -20.58
C VAL A 543 6.60 -8.92 -19.62
N ARG A 544 6.05 -8.99 -18.40
CA ARG A 544 6.42 -10.00 -17.42
C ARG A 544 5.76 -11.36 -17.66
N HIS A 545 4.49 -11.36 -18.07
CA HIS A 545 3.63 -12.53 -17.95
C HIS A 545 3.17 -13.11 -19.30
N THR A 546 3.70 -12.62 -20.43
CA THR A 546 3.40 -13.13 -21.78
C THR A 546 4.67 -13.47 -22.58
N ILE A 547 4.50 -14.11 -23.74
CA ILE A 547 5.59 -14.46 -24.66
C ILE A 547 5.66 -13.41 -25.77
N HIS A 548 6.87 -13.03 -26.17
CA HIS A 548 7.12 -11.98 -27.16
C HIS A 548 7.94 -12.51 -28.33
N THR A 549 7.69 -12.01 -29.54
CA THR A 549 8.29 -12.54 -30.78
C THR A 549 9.79 -12.32 -30.93
N SER A 550 10.32 -11.20 -30.41
CA SER A 550 11.65 -10.70 -30.79
C SER A 550 12.66 -10.69 -29.64
N TYR A 551 12.20 -10.73 -28.39
CA TYR A 551 13.04 -10.57 -27.21
C TYR A 551 12.55 -11.43 -26.04
N PRO A 552 13.46 -11.95 -25.19
CA PRO A 552 13.09 -12.51 -23.90
C PRO A 552 12.38 -11.47 -23.02
N ALA A 553 11.38 -11.92 -22.25
CA ALA A 553 10.60 -11.07 -21.35
C ALA A 553 11.47 -10.22 -20.38
N TYR A 554 12.57 -10.78 -19.86
CA TYR A 554 13.42 -10.06 -18.91
C TYR A 554 14.19 -8.91 -19.57
N GLU A 555 14.57 -9.02 -20.84
CA GLU A 555 15.31 -7.96 -21.54
C GLU A 555 14.42 -6.75 -21.78
N LEU A 556 13.20 -6.99 -22.28
CA LEU A 556 12.18 -5.95 -22.41
C LEU A 556 11.85 -5.31 -21.06
N TYR A 557 11.74 -6.12 -20.00
CA TYR A 557 11.49 -5.61 -18.66
C TYR A 557 12.60 -4.69 -18.19
N LEU A 558 13.87 -5.11 -18.34
CA LEU A 558 15.01 -4.33 -17.87
C LEU A 558 15.15 -3.02 -18.66
N ASP A 559 14.99 -3.07 -19.98
CA ASP A 559 15.09 -1.87 -20.84
C ASP A 559 14.06 -0.79 -20.44
N ILE A 560 12.84 -1.21 -20.09
CA ILE A 560 11.73 -0.29 -19.79
C ILE A 560 11.68 0.10 -18.31
N PHE A 561 11.92 -0.85 -17.39
CA PHE A 561 11.57 -0.73 -15.96
C PHE A 561 12.74 -0.87 -14.96
N ASP A 562 13.99 -1.08 -15.37
CA ASP A 562 15.13 -1.24 -14.43
C ASP A 562 15.61 0.07 -13.77
N ALA A 563 14.96 1.19 -14.07
CA ALA A 563 15.37 2.47 -13.53
C ALA A 563 15.17 2.58 -12.00
N HIS A 564 16.20 3.03 -11.29
CA HIS A 564 16.17 3.25 -9.83
C HIS A 564 16.03 4.72 -9.43
N THR A 565 15.93 5.64 -10.39
CA THR A 565 15.74 7.08 -10.14
C THR A 565 14.60 7.61 -11.00
N GLU A 566 13.92 8.66 -10.53
CA GLU A 566 12.85 9.32 -11.28
C GLU A 566 13.32 9.74 -12.69
N ARG A 567 14.53 10.33 -12.77
CA ARG A 567 15.12 10.78 -14.03
C ARG A 567 15.42 9.62 -15.00
N ALA A 568 16.00 8.53 -14.50
CA ALA A 568 16.29 7.37 -15.33
C ALA A 568 14.99 6.73 -15.84
N SER A 569 13.97 6.61 -14.97
CA SER A 569 12.66 6.05 -15.31
C SER A 569 12.00 6.87 -16.42
N ALA A 570 11.98 8.20 -16.27
CA ALA A 570 11.44 9.07 -17.30
C ALA A 570 12.20 8.99 -18.63
N LYS A 571 13.52 8.77 -18.62
CA LYS A 571 14.33 8.60 -19.83
C LYS A 571 13.97 7.30 -20.55
N SER A 572 13.97 6.16 -19.85
CA SER A 572 13.62 4.85 -20.42
C SER A 572 12.20 4.88 -21.00
N LYS A 573 11.23 5.42 -20.26
CA LYS A 573 9.85 5.57 -20.71
C LYS A 573 9.71 6.42 -21.97
N ARG A 574 10.38 7.59 -22.03
CA ARG A 574 10.40 8.42 -23.25
C ARG A 574 11.02 7.69 -24.44
N SER A 575 12.12 6.98 -24.21
CA SER A 575 12.79 6.17 -25.25
C SER A 575 11.84 5.11 -25.81
N PHE A 576 11.15 4.39 -24.92
CA PHE A 576 10.17 3.38 -25.32
C PHE A 576 8.99 3.99 -26.09
N LEU A 577 8.41 5.11 -25.63
CA LEU A 577 7.27 5.76 -26.31
C LEU A 577 7.67 6.28 -27.70
N ALA A 578 8.87 6.82 -27.85
CA ALA A 578 9.36 7.39 -29.12
C ALA A 578 9.87 6.33 -30.11
N GLY A 579 10.43 5.22 -29.62
CA GLY A 579 10.95 4.14 -30.45
C GLY A 579 9.84 3.27 -31.07
N PRO A 580 10.14 2.49 -32.12
CA PRO A 580 9.21 1.48 -32.63
C PRO A 580 8.95 0.38 -31.57
N MET A 581 7.82 -0.32 -31.68
CA MET A 581 7.56 -1.57 -30.94
C MET A 581 7.66 -2.72 -31.94
N ASP A 582 8.87 -3.23 -32.12
CA ASP A 582 9.29 -4.28 -33.07
C ASP A 582 9.04 -5.70 -32.57
N TRP A 583 8.27 -5.83 -31.49
CA TRP A 583 7.81 -7.09 -30.92
C TRP A 583 6.28 -7.11 -30.80
N GLU A 584 5.74 -8.32 -30.75
CA GLU A 584 4.32 -8.59 -30.53
C GLU A 584 4.17 -9.58 -29.38
N VAL A 585 2.98 -9.59 -28.77
CA VAL A 585 2.59 -10.70 -27.90
C VAL A 585 2.21 -11.87 -28.78
N GLU A 586 2.96 -12.97 -28.66
CA GLU A 586 2.84 -14.12 -29.54
C GLU A 586 1.40 -14.69 -29.50
N GLY A 587 0.77 -14.80 -30.68
CA GLY A 587 -0.59 -15.31 -30.81
C GLY A 587 -1.69 -14.42 -30.23
N ASN A 588 -1.40 -13.17 -29.85
CA ASN A 588 -2.35 -12.28 -29.21
C ASN A 588 -2.41 -10.89 -29.89
N LYS A 589 -3.09 -10.86 -31.04
CA LYS A 589 -3.28 -9.66 -31.85
C LYS A 589 -4.11 -8.57 -31.14
N PRO A 590 -5.21 -8.87 -30.41
CA PRO A 590 -5.99 -7.85 -29.71
C PRO A 590 -5.14 -7.09 -28.69
N LEU A 591 -4.40 -7.81 -27.83
CA LEU A 591 -3.54 -7.21 -26.82
C LEU A 591 -2.40 -6.40 -27.43
N THR A 592 -1.75 -6.92 -28.48
CA THR A 592 -0.68 -6.21 -29.18
C THR A 592 -1.20 -4.91 -29.79
N THR A 593 -2.40 -4.94 -30.38
CA THR A 593 -3.04 -3.76 -30.98
C THR A 593 -3.39 -2.71 -29.92
N LEU A 594 -3.96 -3.14 -28.79
CA LEU A 594 -4.24 -2.29 -27.64
C LEU A 594 -2.99 -1.55 -27.17
N ILE A 595 -1.89 -2.27 -26.90
CA ILE A 595 -0.64 -1.66 -26.40
C ILE A 595 -0.08 -0.66 -27.40
N ARG A 596 -0.09 -0.97 -28.70
CA ARG A 596 0.40 -0.06 -29.74
C ARG A 596 -0.42 1.22 -29.82
N LYS A 597 -1.74 1.13 -29.82
CA LYS A 597 -2.62 2.30 -29.85
C LYS A 597 -2.50 3.13 -28.58
N TYR A 598 -2.45 2.48 -27.41
CA TYR A 598 -2.32 3.15 -26.13
C TYR A 598 -0.95 3.86 -26.01
N LYS A 599 0.13 3.21 -26.47
CA LYS A 599 1.46 3.82 -26.58
C LYS A 599 1.42 5.13 -27.39
N VAL A 600 0.69 5.19 -28.50
CA VAL A 600 0.54 6.41 -29.31
C VAL A 600 -0.18 7.51 -28.53
N LEU A 601 -1.22 7.19 -27.77
CA LEU A 601 -1.89 8.18 -26.92
C LEU A 601 -0.96 8.70 -25.82
N CYS A 602 -0.22 7.82 -25.12
CA CYS A 602 0.77 8.22 -24.13
C CYS A 602 1.89 9.11 -24.72
N LEU A 603 2.31 8.83 -25.96
CA LEU A 603 3.30 9.66 -26.67
C LEU A 603 2.76 11.07 -26.94
N ARG A 604 1.47 11.21 -27.28
CA ARG A 604 0.80 12.51 -27.49
C ARG A 604 0.51 13.26 -26.19
N ASN A 605 0.37 12.54 -25.08
CA ASN A 605 0.26 13.09 -23.72
C ASN A 605 1.60 13.63 -23.18
N THR A 606 2.73 13.18 -23.73
CA THR A 606 4.06 13.55 -23.23
C THR A 606 4.44 14.96 -23.69
N PRO A 607 4.77 15.90 -22.78
CA PRO A 607 5.28 17.21 -23.16
C PRO A 607 6.59 17.08 -23.96
N ARG A 608 6.65 17.63 -25.18
CA ARG A 608 7.87 17.74 -25.99
C ARG A 608 8.39 19.18 -25.94
N GLU A 609 9.71 19.35 -25.89
CA GLU A 609 10.37 20.67 -25.77
C GLU A 609 10.06 21.61 -26.96
N GLU A 610 9.59 21.08 -28.11
CA GLU A 610 9.46 21.83 -29.37
C GLU A 610 8.03 21.89 -29.96
N SER A 611 6.99 21.33 -29.32
CA SER A 611 5.62 21.30 -29.89
C SER A 611 4.53 21.70 -28.91
N SER A 612 3.68 22.66 -29.31
CA SER A 612 2.56 23.21 -28.52
C SER A 612 1.31 22.32 -28.45
N ASN A 613 1.25 21.21 -29.20
CA ASN A 613 0.04 20.40 -29.32
C ASN A 613 0.15 19.12 -28.49
N ILE A 614 0.04 19.23 -27.17
CA ILE A 614 -0.18 18.09 -26.28
C ILE A 614 -1.64 17.66 -26.44
N THR A 615 -1.89 16.35 -26.62
CA THR A 615 -3.23 15.78 -26.54
C THR A 615 -3.31 14.94 -25.26
N PRO A 616 -3.95 15.45 -24.18
CA PRO A 616 -4.07 14.74 -22.93
C PRO A 616 -4.83 13.42 -23.08
N LEU A 617 -4.49 12.43 -22.26
CA LEU A 617 -5.31 11.23 -22.08
C LEU A 617 -6.64 11.60 -21.39
N THR A 618 -7.75 11.11 -21.94
CA THR A 618 -9.09 11.20 -21.33
C THR A 618 -9.67 9.81 -21.08
N TYR A 619 -10.67 9.71 -20.21
CA TYR A 619 -11.34 8.44 -19.93
C TYR A 619 -11.90 7.80 -21.19
N GLU A 620 -12.58 8.58 -22.04
CA GLU A 620 -13.16 8.14 -23.31
C GLU A 620 -12.08 7.61 -24.23
N SER A 621 -11.01 8.39 -24.47
CA SER A 621 -9.93 7.99 -25.38
C SER A 621 -9.23 6.70 -24.98
N VAL A 622 -9.13 6.42 -23.68
CA VAL A 622 -8.52 5.20 -23.15
C VAL A 622 -9.51 4.06 -23.22
N LEU A 623 -10.73 4.28 -22.74
CA LEU A 623 -11.76 3.25 -22.68
C LEU A 623 -12.15 2.76 -24.08
N ASP A 624 -12.22 3.63 -25.07
CA ASP A 624 -12.44 3.25 -26.47
C ASP A 624 -11.40 2.21 -26.95
N LEU A 625 -10.14 2.33 -26.52
CA LEU A 625 -9.11 1.34 -26.86
C LEU A 625 -9.35 -0.01 -26.18
N PHE A 626 -9.75 0.00 -24.91
CA PHE A 626 -10.07 -1.22 -24.16
C PHE A 626 -11.29 -1.91 -24.78
N ASP A 627 -12.32 -1.14 -25.09
CA ASP A 627 -13.58 -1.62 -25.65
C ASP A 627 -13.36 -2.19 -27.06
N GLU A 628 -12.61 -1.49 -27.92
CA GLU A 628 -12.20 -2.01 -29.24
C GLU A 628 -11.44 -3.33 -29.12
N ALA A 629 -10.48 -3.42 -28.19
CA ALA A 629 -9.70 -4.64 -27.99
C ALA A 629 -10.56 -5.80 -27.47
N LEU A 630 -11.49 -5.54 -26.55
CA LEU A 630 -12.36 -6.56 -25.95
C LEU A 630 -13.45 -7.07 -26.91
N ALA A 631 -13.83 -6.27 -27.91
CA ALA A 631 -14.75 -6.63 -28.98
C ALA A 631 -14.11 -7.54 -30.06
N ASP A 632 -12.78 -7.58 -30.15
CA ASP A 632 -12.08 -8.46 -31.10
C ASP A 632 -12.31 -9.94 -30.72
N MET A 633 -12.75 -10.77 -31.68
CA MET A 633 -13.05 -12.19 -31.43
C MET A 633 -11.81 -13.10 -31.46
N SER A 634 -10.62 -12.55 -31.74
CA SER A 634 -9.36 -13.28 -31.90
C SER A 634 -8.53 -13.43 -30.61
N TRP A 635 -9.13 -13.22 -29.43
CA TRP A 635 -8.45 -13.49 -28.16
C TRP A 635 -8.02 -14.95 -28.05
N PRO A 636 -6.77 -15.22 -27.65
CA PRO A 636 -6.32 -16.58 -27.41
C PRO A 636 -7.10 -17.22 -26.25
N LYS A 637 -7.20 -18.55 -26.27
CA LYS A 637 -7.76 -19.33 -25.17
C LYS A 637 -6.63 -19.86 -24.29
N ASN A 638 -6.84 -19.86 -22.97
CA ASN A 638 -5.93 -20.45 -21.97
C ASN A 638 -4.53 -19.80 -21.87
N ASP A 639 -4.40 -18.53 -22.21
CA ASP A 639 -3.16 -17.74 -22.14
C ASP A 639 -2.94 -17.11 -20.75
N ARG A 640 -2.96 -17.96 -19.72
CA ARG A 640 -2.76 -17.52 -18.32
C ARG A 640 -1.40 -16.86 -18.11
N ALA A 641 -1.31 -16.04 -17.07
CA ALA A 641 -0.07 -15.38 -16.66
C ALA A 641 1.10 -16.37 -16.51
N LEU A 642 2.20 -16.09 -17.20
CA LEU A 642 3.44 -16.85 -17.08
C LEU A 642 4.26 -16.39 -15.87
N PRO A 643 5.01 -17.30 -15.20
CA PRO A 643 5.90 -16.88 -14.13
C PRO A 643 7.04 -16.02 -14.71
N PHE A 644 7.30 -14.87 -14.10
CA PHE A 644 8.39 -13.98 -14.49
C PHE A 644 9.61 -14.19 -13.61
N LYS A 645 10.79 -14.34 -14.21
CA LYS A 645 12.08 -14.37 -13.52
C LYS A 645 13.12 -13.62 -14.32
N ILE A 646 13.95 -12.85 -13.62
CA ILE A 646 15.12 -12.21 -14.21
C ILE A 646 16.29 -13.20 -14.05
N PRO A 647 16.98 -13.59 -15.13
CA PRO A 647 18.18 -14.41 -15.03
C PRO A 647 19.19 -13.77 -14.08
N ARG A 648 19.78 -14.56 -13.18
CA ARG A 648 20.90 -14.07 -12.36
C ARG A 648 22.12 -13.99 -13.25
N ASP A 649 22.84 -12.88 -13.22
CA ASP A 649 24.08 -12.73 -13.97
C ASP A 649 25.06 -13.86 -13.62
N SER A 650 25.45 -14.62 -14.64
CA SER A 650 26.49 -15.64 -14.59
C SER A 650 27.81 -15.03 -15.06
N ASN A 651 28.23 -13.94 -14.39
CA ASN A 651 29.46 -13.21 -14.71
C ASN A 651 30.27 -12.81 -13.45
N ASP A 652 30.44 -13.76 -12.54
CA ASP A 652 31.70 -13.88 -11.77
C ASP A 652 32.65 -14.78 -12.57
N SER A 653 33.14 -14.25 -13.69
CA SER A 653 34.08 -14.91 -14.59
C SER A 653 35.30 -14.03 -14.84
N SER A 654 35.91 -13.54 -13.76
CA SER A 654 37.33 -13.15 -13.75
C SER A 654 38.20 -14.35 -13.37
N ALA A 655 38.18 -15.40 -14.20
CA ALA A 655 39.21 -16.43 -14.19
C ALA A 655 40.22 -16.12 -15.30
N GLY A 656 41.17 -15.25 -14.97
CA GLY A 656 42.36 -15.04 -15.79
C GLY A 656 43.15 -16.34 -15.87
N SER A 657 43.33 -16.82 -17.09
CA SER A 657 44.26 -17.89 -17.46
C SER A 657 45.66 -17.59 -16.92
N GLN A 658 46.13 -18.37 -15.94
CA GLN A 658 47.55 -18.67 -15.79
C GLN A 658 47.77 -20.12 -15.32
N THR A 659 48.66 -20.76 -16.07
CA THR A 659 49.12 -22.14 -16.02
C THR A 659 49.64 -22.58 -14.66
N SER A 660 49.25 -23.77 -14.21
CA SER A 660 49.86 -24.46 -13.07
C SER A 660 51.17 -25.17 -13.47
N ARG A 661 52.26 -24.85 -12.77
CA ARG A 661 53.39 -25.76 -12.54
C ARG A 661 53.52 -25.94 -11.04
N GLY A 662 53.28 -27.17 -10.59
CA GLY A 662 53.13 -27.49 -9.17
C GLY A 662 54.40 -27.38 -8.35
N LYS A 663 54.21 -27.26 -7.03
CA LYS A 663 55.01 -27.91 -5.98
C LYS A 663 54.28 -27.87 -4.64
N LYS A 664 54.18 -29.05 -4.03
CA LYS A 664 53.80 -29.32 -2.63
C LYS A 664 54.51 -28.37 -1.64
N ARG A 665 53.78 -27.83 -0.67
CA ARG A 665 54.14 -27.88 0.77
C ARG A 665 53.01 -27.36 1.68
N THR A 666 53.09 -27.86 2.90
CA THR A 666 52.16 -27.92 4.02
C THR A 666 51.97 -26.63 4.81
N ARG A 667 50.81 -26.56 5.50
CA ARG A 667 50.61 -26.13 6.91
C ARG A 667 49.91 -24.78 7.16
N ASP A 668 48.83 -24.91 7.95
CA ASP A 668 48.17 -24.03 8.93
C ASP A 668 47.80 -22.56 8.63
N GLU A 669 46.56 -22.27 9.03
CA GLU A 669 46.04 -21.04 9.65
C GLU A 669 45.54 -19.85 8.81
N GLU A 670 44.34 -19.43 9.27
CA GLU A 670 43.76 -18.09 9.32
C GLU A 670 42.94 -17.52 8.16
N ALA A 671 41.72 -17.17 8.55
CA ALA A 671 40.66 -16.54 7.79
C ALA A 671 41.00 -15.10 7.43
N ARG A 672 40.76 -14.75 6.17
CA ARG A 672 40.43 -13.40 5.71
C ARG A 672 39.35 -13.51 4.63
N THR A 673 38.18 -12.95 4.91
CA THR A 673 37.19 -12.62 3.88
C THR A 673 36.85 -11.15 4.06
N ASP A 674 37.41 -10.31 3.18
CA ASP A 674 36.91 -8.97 2.90
C ASP A 674 35.95 -9.02 1.70
N ASP A 675 34.94 -8.18 1.81
CA ASP A 675 34.16 -7.47 0.79
C ASP A 675 33.40 -8.27 -0.30
N VAL A 676 32.06 -8.26 -0.17
CA VAL A 676 31.15 -8.02 -1.31
C VAL A 676 30.00 -7.10 -0.85
N GLU A 677 29.93 -5.92 -1.45
CA GLU A 677 28.79 -5.01 -1.44
C GLU A 677 27.59 -5.64 -2.16
N GLY A 678 26.44 -5.74 -1.48
CA GLY A 678 25.16 -6.13 -2.04
C GLY A 678 24.03 -5.31 -1.41
N ASP A 679 23.27 -4.63 -2.26
CA ASP A 679 22.17 -3.69 -1.99
C ASP A 679 21.09 -4.22 -0.99
N PRO A 680 20.78 -3.48 0.10
CA PRO A 680 19.79 -3.90 1.10
C PRO A 680 18.31 -3.77 0.69
N TRP A 681 17.98 -3.38 -0.55
CA TRP A 681 16.60 -3.05 -0.96
C TRP A 681 15.91 -4.01 -1.95
N ARG A 682 16.54 -5.13 -2.37
CA ARG A 682 15.90 -6.13 -3.25
C ARG A 682 14.93 -7.07 -2.51
N LEU A 683 13.72 -7.24 -3.06
CA LEU A 683 12.76 -8.28 -2.66
C LEU A 683 13.12 -9.64 -3.30
N PRO A 684 12.92 -10.79 -2.61
CA PRO A 684 12.96 -12.11 -3.23
C PRO A 684 11.70 -12.36 -4.08
N GLN A 685 11.87 -12.96 -5.25
CA GLN A 685 10.79 -13.33 -6.18
C GLN A 685 10.07 -14.63 -5.75
N HIS A 686 8.74 -14.64 -5.82
CA HIS A 686 7.91 -15.84 -5.74
C HIS A 686 8.13 -16.71 -6.99
N ALA A 687 8.51 -17.99 -6.79
CA ALA A 687 8.55 -19.00 -7.83
C ALA A 687 7.48 -20.05 -7.57
N SER A 688 6.47 -20.11 -8.44
CA SER A 688 5.58 -21.27 -8.59
C SER A 688 6.24 -22.31 -9.49
N LYS A 689 6.64 -23.44 -8.90
CA LYS A 689 6.51 -24.82 -9.44
C LYS A 689 6.95 -25.79 -8.34
N LYS A 690 6.14 -26.84 -8.13
CA LYS A 690 6.31 -27.93 -7.15
C LYS A 690 7.79 -28.32 -6.95
N ALA A 691 8.36 -27.95 -5.82
CA ALA A 691 9.56 -28.56 -5.23
C ALA A 691 9.69 -28.10 -3.78
N MET A 692 9.87 -29.08 -2.88
CA MET A 692 10.42 -29.01 -1.53
C MET A 692 10.90 -27.61 -1.09
N VAL A 693 10.10 -26.96 -0.24
CA VAL A 693 10.42 -25.65 0.35
C VAL A 693 11.63 -25.82 1.27
N ARG A 694 12.76 -25.21 0.91
CA ARG A 694 13.85 -24.94 1.86
C ARG A 694 13.50 -23.68 2.65
N SER A 695 13.62 -23.82 3.97
CA SER A 695 13.36 -22.83 5.04
C SER A 695 14.07 -21.47 4.81
N PRO A 696 13.56 -20.35 5.37
CA PRO A 696 14.24 -19.04 5.40
C PRO A 696 15.51 -19.00 6.28
N LEU A 697 15.92 -20.13 6.86
CA LEU A 697 17.13 -20.28 7.67
C LEU A 697 18.21 -20.97 6.82
N GLY A 698 19.17 -20.20 6.32
CA GLY A 698 20.36 -20.77 5.69
C GLY A 698 21.42 -21.10 6.72
N ILE A 699 21.61 -22.39 7.05
CA ILE A 699 22.87 -22.94 7.54
C ILE A 699 23.05 -24.33 6.90
N ASP A 700 24.13 -24.48 6.12
CA ASP A 700 24.67 -25.77 5.71
C ASP A 700 25.28 -26.46 6.94
N THR A 701 24.81 -27.66 7.25
CA THR A 701 25.56 -28.60 8.10
C THR A 701 25.86 -29.83 7.27
N GLY A 702 27.03 -29.83 6.63
CA GLY A 702 27.68 -31.06 6.23
C GLY A 702 28.20 -31.77 7.48
N SER A 703 27.65 -32.95 7.77
CA SER A 703 28.30 -33.94 8.63
C SER A 703 28.22 -35.29 7.94
N SER A 704 29.37 -35.73 7.43
CA SER A 704 29.67 -37.13 7.16
C SER A 704 29.56 -37.93 8.44
N GLU A 705 28.86 -39.06 8.43
CA GLU A 705 29.30 -40.25 9.16
C GLU A 705 28.59 -41.51 8.64
N SER A 706 29.33 -42.60 8.79
CA SER A 706 29.29 -43.88 8.11
C SER A 706 28.53 -44.95 8.91
N GLU A 707 28.25 -46.07 8.21
CA GLU A 707 27.93 -47.41 8.77
C GLU A 707 26.57 -47.56 9.47
N GLY A 708 25.81 -48.65 9.34
CA GLY A 708 26.06 -49.93 8.69
C GLY A 708 24.76 -50.76 8.69
N SER A 709 24.80 -51.85 7.94
CA SER A 709 23.83 -52.95 7.90
C SER A 709 23.26 -53.35 9.26
N VAL A 710 22.01 -53.81 9.30
CA VAL A 710 21.64 -55.21 9.62
C VAL A 710 20.12 -55.40 9.48
N SER A 711 19.79 -56.52 8.86
CA SER A 711 18.50 -57.16 8.66
C SER A 711 17.65 -57.37 9.92
N SER A 712 16.33 -57.18 9.78
CA SER A 712 15.29 -58.23 9.90
C SER A 712 13.92 -57.60 9.75
#